data_AF-A0A553HKH6-F1
#
_entry.id   AF-A0A553HKH6-F1
#
_cell.length_a   1.000
_cell.length_b   1.000
_cell.length_c   1.000
_cell.angle_alpha   90.00
_cell.angle_beta   90.00
_cell.angle_gamma   90.00
#
_symmetry.space_group_name_H-M   'P 1'
#
loop_
_entity.id
_entity.type
_entity.pdbx_description
1 polymer ?
#
loop_
_entity_poly.entity_id
_entity_poly.type
_entity_poly.pdbx_seq_one_letter_code
_entity_poly.pdbx_strand_id
1 'polypeptide(L)'
;METSENRANAKSHPVRTIGETEEADPIPSSSTKAPRKSLWWAWLYIFDWYPSHYSDEERRLLRKQDSIILPLCCLMFFIKWLDQSNLNTAYVSGMKEELNLEGNDFRNPVNDDYFKTTSNEILRTYYGDSMVNLNILPKSSSKRTTNLRTTISPRNSRNPRFKREYLHFNILVSRRRDLQEVAASRNLDGVAGLSGWRWLFLIDGFISLPIAIAGYFLFPGLPFSPKVWWLTENEQKLARKRMRDDGVKESRKIGKRMLKRVFTHWHFYVAVLAYSSSYVTGQMALWLKYEKDNFGAFEQWQVNVYPTGVQAIAIVTGILATSLCMVYPLWAILSVVCGILLFSNVSLLVWNIPRGLKFTAWYLLGTTSAVTPILFPWVNIIMKDDNEARGFTTGAMMTLGWAFFSFYPITVFPVLEAPRWLKGFSVNTAFVVLFWATFMIGQYLWSRDKKKAQRLADHAEVMRVAEKEEDIENIEGNEQTDIRCFIGPAYFVALLRTPPKMPVLEGFSDNTFESYEDLIKAAVAILRPLERYKSVGKARIKIATATGAGFSETAAQLEGFARPLWAVAELLSLKAREPTSLPDLQELDLESWITGLKNGVDPASPEYWGDVSESDQRMVEMESIAYALLVSPSHFSFSEDQIARSNLVNWLRQINDREMPLNNWRWFRVFVNLALVKALGIPLEEVRRKIDEDLEALDSFYQEDGWSSDGPWGETRRQADYYSGSFAIQFAQLLYIRFASDIDPARANNYRSQARSFASSFFRYFDSDGAAIPFGRSLTYRFAFAAFWPAVVNAGVELAPPLDDMGVVKGILFRHMRWWTKYPDLFDTDGTISIGFAYPNLYMSEAYNSPQSVYWCLKTLTAIGIPRSHPFWACKELPHPLCSANYHSKFPQCAIVRTPRHILCNTREHHFLLSSGQYTSKPHKGREAKYGKFAYSSAFGFSVPTGSTLEQMAPDSVLCLSRDVGDTWKTRWDPFDVRFSSFQLASEVVPVLHSSWKPWKDLNVVIKTTLVSPTQSWPGWHLRLHEFRFDAADSDRLRKIHCVDSGFAISESLPGGGSLFETADATANTLEWNMTPGWWRDRDGGCLGVTDAGASGVLDVTQLFTDNARATGSIRSLFMKADPNTNIMVSRTIIPYSHAVLSISYPKIIDDDTESCSSKTSIWLATGVFAVTHSSTRTPEELRKLWRALPDQFVQVREKLREVAGYR
;
A
#
# COMPACT_ATOMS: atom_id res chain seq x y z
N MET A 1 55.21 25.36 62.89
CA MET A 1 54.98 24.36 63.93
C MET A 1 53.66 23.70 63.58
N GLU A 2 53.66 22.69 62.70
CA GLU A 2 54.11 21.29 62.94
C GLU A 2 52.96 20.46 63.54
N THR A 3 52.39 19.53 62.75
CA THR A 3 52.46 18.04 62.93
C THR A 3 51.57 17.52 64.09
N SER A 4 50.97 16.32 64.14
CA SER A 4 50.90 15.07 63.34
C SER A 4 49.81 14.17 63.99
N GLU A 5 49.18 13.15 63.38
CA GLU A 5 49.29 12.56 62.03
C GLU A 5 48.04 11.73 61.65
N ASN A 6 48.00 11.29 60.38
CA ASN A 6 47.42 10.06 59.82
C ASN A 6 45.91 9.70 59.87
N ARG A 7 45.49 9.08 58.75
CA ARG A 7 44.12 8.74 58.33
C ARG A 7 43.63 7.39 58.86
N ALA A 8 42.33 7.28 59.12
CA ALA A 8 41.54 6.10 58.73
C ALA A 8 40.10 6.53 58.41
N ASN A 9 39.49 5.94 57.38
CA ASN A 9 38.24 6.40 56.80
C ASN A 9 37.08 5.46 57.19
N ALA A 10 36.10 5.94 57.95
CA ALA A 10 34.81 5.29 58.14
C ALA A 10 33.75 6.33 58.52
N LYS A 11 32.67 6.42 57.73
CA LYS A 11 31.45 7.14 58.12
C LYS A 11 30.20 6.40 57.65
N SER A 12 29.34 6.08 58.59
CA SER A 12 27.94 5.71 58.38
C SER A 12 27.04 6.94 58.56
N HIS A 13 25.93 6.93 57.81
CA HIS A 13 24.75 7.82 57.74
C HIS A 13 24.59 9.06 58.63
N PRO A 14 23.93 10.09 58.06
CA PRO A 14 22.70 10.61 58.66
C PRO A 14 21.51 10.69 57.67
N VAL A 15 20.36 11.21 58.13
CA VAL A 15 19.03 11.12 57.51
C VAL A 15 18.46 12.49 57.10
N ARG A 16 17.89 12.54 55.88
CA ARG A 16 16.88 13.45 55.28
C ARG A 16 16.94 14.98 55.49
N THR A 17 16.77 15.67 54.36
CA THR A 17 15.79 16.76 54.22
C THR A 17 15.04 16.58 52.89
N ILE A 18 13.88 17.21 52.70
CA ILE A 18 12.89 16.89 51.67
C ILE A 18 12.91 17.93 50.54
N GLY A 19 12.97 17.48 49.28
CA GLY A 19 12.72 18.32 48.11
C GLY A 19 13.58 18.00 46.91
N GLU A 20 13.18 17.02 46.11
CA GLU A 20 13.50 16.82 44.68
C GLU A 20 12.78 15.54 44.24
N THR A 21 11.84 15.62 43.30
CA THR A 21 11.24 14.42 42.69
C THR A 21 12.19 13.89 41.64
N GLU A 22 12.82 12.75 41.95
CA GLU A 22 13.79 12.04 41.12
C GLU A 22 13.39 12.03 39.63
N GLU A 23 14.16 12.73 38.80
CA GLU A 23 14.27 12.34 37.39
C GLU A 23 14.87 10.94 37.36
N ALA A 24 14.09 9.96 36.89
CA ALA A 24 14.59 8.62 36.68
C ALA A 24 15.65 8.67 35.55
N ASP A 25 16.92 8.50 35.92
CA ASP A 25 18.06 8.47 35.01
C ASP A 25 17.74 7.66 33.73
N PRO A 26 18.05 8.18 32.53
CA PRO A 26 17.73 7.51 31.29
C PRO A 26 18.52 6.19 31.19
N ILE A 27 17.83 5.07 31.39
CA ILE A 27 18.39 3.71 31.30
C ILE A 27 19.14 3.57 29.97
N PRO A 28 20.49 3.38 29.99
CA PRO A 28 21.30 3.43 28.79
C PRO A 28 20.91 2.29 27.84
N SER A 29 20.40 2.66 26.66
CA SER A 29 20.04 1.73 25.58
C SER A 29 21.24 1.41 24.70
N SER A 30 21.06 0.48 23.75
CA SER A 30 22.11 -0.11 22.92
C SER A 30 22.77 0.83 21.88
N SER A 31 22.75 2.14 22.08
CA SER A 31 23.37 3.17 21.24
C SER A 31 24.85 3.46 21.58
N THR A 32 25.37 2.92 22.68
CA THR A 32 26.77 3.13 23.11
C THR A 32 27.76 2.54 22.09
N LYS A 33 28.58 3.40 21.46
CA LYS A 33 29.62 2.96 20.52
C LYS A 33 30.59 1.99 21.21
N ALA A 34 30.76 0.80 20.63
CA ALA A 34 31.73 -0.17 21.13
C ALA A 34 33.15 0.42 21.12
N PRO A 35 33.97 0.19 22.17
CA PRO A 35 35.31 0.76 22.27
C PRO A 35 36.23 0.25 21.15
N ARG A 36 37.20 1.10 20.73
CA ARG A 36 38.29 0.69 19.84
C ARG A 36 39.17 -0.35 20.58
N LYS A 37 39.48 -1.48 19.94
CA LYS A 37 40.16 -2.62 20.57
C LYS A 37 41.52 -2.90 19.92
N SER A 38 42.51 -3.17 20.76
CA SER A 38 43.76 -3.81 20.33
C SER A 38 43.55 -5.30 20.05
N LEU A 39 44.53 -5.93 19.40
CA LEU A 39 44.56 -7.38 19.14
C LEU A 39 44.32 -8.23 20.41
N TRP A 40 44.83 -7.79 21.57
CA TRP A 40 44.64 -8.46 22.85
C TRP A 40 43.20 -8.34 23.38
N TRP A 41 42.61 -7.14 23.30
CA TRP A 41 41.21 -6.91 23.67
C TRP A 41 40.21 -7.64 22.77
N ALA A 42 40.56 -7.86 21.51
CA ALA A 42 39.77 -8.71 20.61
C ALA A 42 39.79 -10.19 21.04
N TRP A 43 40.94 -10.69 21.50
CA TRP A 43 41.10 -12.05 21.99
C TRP A 43 40.27 -12.29 23.26
N LEU A 44 40.26 -11.33 24.18
CA LEU A 44 39.40 -11.38 25.38
C LEU A 44 37.90 -11.33 25.05
N TYR A 45 37.51 -10.70 23.94
CA TYR A 45 36.10 -10.61 23.53
C TYR A 45 35.48 -11.97 23.15
N ILE A 46 36.29 -13.02 22.97
CA ILE A 46 35.84 -14.43 22.85
C ILE A 46 35.17 -14.92 24.16
N PHE A 47 35.45 -14.26 25.29
CA PHE A 47 34.92 -14.55 26.62
C PHE A 47 33.87 -13.52 27.09
N ASP A 48 33.72 -12.38 26.43
CA ASP A 48 32.67 -11.37 26.71
C ASP A 48 31.35 -11.76 26.01
N TRP A 49 30.67 -12.76 26.56
CA TRP A 49 29.48 -13.39 25.95
C TRP A 49 28.22 -12.51 26.01
N TYR A 50 28.14 -11.60 26.98
CA TYR A 50 27.04 -10.65 27.14
C TYR A 50 27.66 -9.28 27.38
N PRO A 51 27.84 -8.45 26.33
CA PRO A 51 28.73 -7.31 26.37
C PRO A 51 28.50 -6.40 27.58
N SER A 52 29.56 -6.14 28.33
CA SER A 52 29.53 -5.42 29.61
C SER A 52 28.88 -4.02 29.55
N HIS A 53 28.85 -3.40 28.37
CA HIS A 53 28.24 -2.10 28.10
C HIS A 53 26.71 -2.12 27.90
N TYR A 54 26.06 -3.29 27.87
CA TYR A 54 24.60 -3.40 27.92
C TYR A 54 24.10 -3.28 29.37
N SER A 55 22.84 -2.86 29.56
CA SER A 55 22.25 -2.77 30.90
C SER A 55 22.14 -4.15 31.58
N ASP A 56 22.08 -4.18 32.91
CA ASP A 56 21.92 -5.45 33.64
C ASP A 56 20.61 -6.16 33.28
N GLU A 57 19.55 -5.42 32.96
CA GLU A 57 18.27 -5.95 32.48
C GLU A 57 18.42 -6.64 31.12
N GLU A 58 19.08 -5.99 30.14
CA GLU A 58 19.37 -6.59 28.84
C GLU A 58 20.26 -7.84 28.98
N ARG A 59 21.30 -7.78 29.82
CA ARG A 59 22.19 -8.93 30.09
C ARG A 59 21.48 -10.07 30.82
N ARG A 60 20.41 -9.81 31.61
CA ARG A 60 19.54 -10.85 32.19
C ARG A 60 18.62 -11.45 31.14
N LEU A 61 17.97 -10.63 30.31
CA LEU A 61 17.09 -11.06 29.22
C LEU A 61 17.82 -11.97 28.22
N LEU A 62 19.00 -11.56 27.75
CA LEU A 62 19.80 -12.35 26.80
C LEU A 62 20.23 -13.70 27.40
N ARG A 63 20.69 -13.71 28.66
CA ARG A 63 21.04 -14.95 29.38
C ARG A 63 19.86 -15.93 29.46
N LYS A 64 18.67 -15.42 29.77
CA LYS A 64 17.45 -16.23 29.89
C LYS A 64 17.03 -16.82 28.54
N GLN A 65 17.03 -16.01 27.48
CA GLN A 65 16.73 -16.48 26.12
C GLN A 65 17.74 -17.54 25.65
N ASP A 66 19.04 -17.29 25.81
CA ASP A 66 20.08 -18.24 25.42
C ASP A 66 19.99 -19.54 26.24
N SER A 67 19.72 -19.48 27.56
CA SER A 67 19.60 -20.68 28.40
C SER A 67 18.48 -21.66 28.01
N ILE A 68 17.47 -21.19 27.27
CA ILE A 68 16.31 -22.00 26.85
C ILE A 68 16.44 -22.38 25.37
N ILE A 69 16.81 -21.42 24.52
CA ILE A 69 16.82 -21.59 23.06
C ILE A 69 18.09 -22.32 22.59
N LEU A 70 19.26 -22.02 23.15
CA LEU A 70 20.53 -22.57 22.67
C LEU A 70 20.65 -24.09 22.89
N PRO A 71 20.36 -24.66 24.09
CA PRO A 71 20.43 -26.11 24.28
C PRO A 71 19.45 -26.86 23.37
N LEU A 72 18.24 -26.32 23.19
CA LEU A 72 17.21 -26.89 22.33
C LEU A 72 17.58 -26.86 20.84
N CYS A 73 18.14 -25.73 20.36
CA CYS A 73 18.69 -25.65 19.01
C CYS A 73 19.84 -26.64 18.79
N CYS A 74 20.74 -26.78 19.76
CA CYS A 74 21.84 -27.73 19.71
C CYS A 74 21.34 -29.19 19.67
N LEU A 75 20.40 -29.57 20.54
CA LEU A 75 19.78 -30.89 20.57
C LEU A 75 19.05 -31.24 19.26
N MET A 76 18.22 -30.32 18.74
CA MET A 76 17.55 -30.50 17.45
C MET A 76 18.55 -30.64 16.28
N PHE A 77 19.65 -29.90 16.32
CA PHE A 77 20.68 -29.99 15.28
C PHE A 77 21.47 -31.29 15.37
N PHE A 78 21.67 -31.83 16.58
CA PHE A 78 22.26 -33.15 16.80
C PHE A 78 21.40 -34.27 16.26
N ILE A 79 20.12 -34.32 16.64
CA ILE A 79 19.14 -35.27 16.08
C ILE A 79 19.20 -35.24 14.54
N LYS A 80 19.08 -34.05 13.94
CA LYS A 80 19.04 -33.92 12.48
C LYS A 80 20.28 -34.51 11.78
N TRP A 81 21.47 -34.41 12.39
CA TRP A 81 22.70 -35.00 11.84
C TRP A 81 22.86 -36.48 12.17
N LEU A 82 22.33 -36.90 13.31
CA LEU A 82 22.31 -38.29 13.74
C LEU A 82 21.41 -39.09 12.80
N ASP A 83 20.15 -38.69 12.61
CA ASP A 83 19.20 -39.26 11.62
C ASP A 83 19.82 -39.32 10.20
N GLN A 84 20.40 -38.19 9.75
CA GLN A 84 20.97 -38.06 8.41
C GLN A 84 22.22 -38.94 8.20
N SER A 85 22.99 -39.20 9.25
CA SER A 85 24.11 -40.15 9.20
C SER A 85 23.60 -41.59 9.21
N ASN A 86 22.63 -41.86 10.06
CA ASN A 86 22.11 -43.18 10.38
C ASN A 86 21.47 -43.89 9.17
N LEU A 87 20.91 -43.14 8.22
CA LEU A 87 20.53 -43.64 6.88
C LEU A 87 21.71 -44.24 6.08
N ASN A 88 22.89 -43.62 6.12
CA ASN A 88 24.08 -44.12 5.40
C ASN A 88 24.68 -45.34 6.09
N THR A 89 24.69 -45.32 7.43
CA THR A 89 25.12 -46.45 8.27
C THR A 89 24.21 -47.67 8.09
N ALA A 90 22.89 -47.50 8.13
CA ALA A 90 21.92 -48.58 7.94
C ALA A 90 22.12 -49.28 6.59
N TYR A 91 22.30 -48.50 5.52
CA TYR A 91 22.54 -49.03 4.17
C TYR A 91 23.73 -49.99 4.08
N VAL A 92 24.83 -49.70 4.78
CA VAL A 92 26.02 -50.57 4.81
C VAL A 92 25.99 -51.65 5.92
N SER A 93 24.92 -51.69 6.71
CA SER A 93 24.75 -52.60 7.86
C SER A 93 23.58 -53.59 7.66
N GLY A 94 23.34 -54.02 6.42
CA GLY A 94 22.34 -55.03 6.07
C GLY A 94 21.03 -54.49 5.48
N MET A 95 20.75 -53.18 5.55
CA MET A 95 19.52 -52.61 4.97
C MET A 95 19.49 -52.73 3.43
N LYS A 96 20.66 -52.69 2.77
CA LYS A 96 20.73 -52.90 1.31
C LYS A 96 20.31 -54.33 0.94
N GLU A 97 20.84 -55.31 1.65
CA GLU A 97 20.63 -56.73 1.42
C GLU A 97 19.22 -57.17 1.83
N GLU A 98 18.67 -56.66 2.94
CA GLU A 98 17.28 -56.95 3.37
C GLU A 98 16.21 -56.34 2.45
N LEU A 99 16.50 -55.18 1.82
CA LEU A 99 15.55 -54.46 0.97
C LEU A 99 15.82 -54.61 -0.53
N ASN A 100 16.75 -55.51 -0.94
CA ASN A 100 17.15 -55.75 -2.33
C ASN A 100 17.47 -54.46 -3.13
N LEU A 101 18.22 -53.53 -2.53
CA LEU A 101 18.50 -52.22 -3.15
C LEU A 101 19.66 -52.30 -4.15
N GLU A 102 19.38 -52.11 -5.43
CA GLU A 102 20.37 -52.19 -6.52
C GLU A 102 20.96 -50.81 -6.90
N GLY A 103 22.08 -50.85 -7.64
CA GLY A 103 22.66 -49.69 -8.33
C GLY A 103 22.76 -48.39 -7.50
N ASN A 104 21.98 -47.40 -7.91
CA ASN A 104 22.02 -46.02 -7.38
C ASN A 104 20.79 -45.70 -6.51
N ASP A 105 19.97 -46.69 -6.16
CA ASP A 105 18.64 -46.51 -5.55
C ASP A 105 18.70 -45.83 -4.18
N PHE A 106 19.80 -46.04 -3.45
CA PHE A 106 20.10 -45.36 -2.19
C PHE A 106 20.36 -43.85 -2.33
N ARG A 107 20.71 -43.36 -3.53
CA ARG A 107 21.27 -42.03 -3.77
C ARG A 107 20.43 -41.12 -4.67
N ASN A 108 19.15 -41.45 -4.87
CA ASN A 108 18.27 -40.70 -5.78
C ASN A 108 17.17 -39.92 -5.03
N PRO A 109 17.49 -38.85 -4.25
CA PRO A 109 16.54 -38.14 -3.39
C PRO A 109 15.57 -37.21 -4.14
N VAL A 110 15.48 -37.32 -5.47
CA VAL A 110 14.74 -36.38 -6.34
C VAL A 110 13.26 -36.77 -6.49
N ASN A 111 12.90 -38.03 -6.29
CA ASN A 111 11.51 -38.48 -6.28
C ASN A 111 10.93 -38.44 -4.86
N ASP A 112 10.18 -37.37 -4.56
CA ASP A 112 9.36 -37.19 -3.35
C ASP A 112 8.32 -38.32 -3.16
N ASP A 113 8.03 -39.07 -4.23
CA ASP A 113 7.24 -40.30 -4.21
C ASP A 113 7.98 -41.49 -3.60
N TYR A 114 9.29 -41.65 -3.84
CA TYR A 114 10.04 -42.80 -3.32
C TYR A 114 10.22 -42.70 -1.80
N PHE A 115 10.47 -41.49 -1.28
CA PHE A 115 10.53 -41.27 0.17
C PHE A 115 9.18 -41.55 0.84
N LYS A 116 8.05 -41.28 0.16
CA LYS A 116 6.71 -41.70 0.62
C LYS A 116 6.53 -43.20 0.53
N THR A 117 6.94 -43.86 -0.55
CA THR A 117 6.82 -45.31 -0.71
C THR A 117 7.60 -46.04 0.36
N THR A 118 8.90 -45.75 0.52
CA THR A 118 9.74 -46.36 1.56
C THR A 118 9.26 -46.00 2.97
N SER A 119 8.81 -44.76 3.24
CA SER A 119 8.25 -44.41 4.55
C SER A 119 6.91 -45.12 4.82
N ASN A 120 6.06 -45.30 3.82
CA ASN A 120 4.78 -46.02 3.95
C ASN A 120 4.98 -47.53 4.07
N GLU A 121 5.99 -48.11 3.42
CA GLU A 121 6.39 -49.52 3.61
C GLU A 121 7.00 -49.74 4.99
N ILE A 122 7.86 -48.83 5.47
CA ILE A 122 8.36 -48.87 6.85
C ILE A 122 7.20 -48.72 7.84
N LEU A 123 6.29 -47.76 7.66
CA LEU A 123 5.13 -47.60 8.54
C LEU A 123 4.18 -48.81 8.50
N ARG A 124 3.93 -49.41 7.33
CA ARG A 124 3.15 -50.65 7.19
C ARG A 124 3.81 -51.83 7.91
N THR A 125 5.11 -52.02 7.69
CA THR A 125 5.89 -53.13 8.27
C THR A 125 5.98 -53.03 9.80
N TYR A 126 5.96 -51.82 10.36
CA TYR A 126 6.10 -51.60 11.81
C TYR A 126 4.78 -51.40 12.57
N TYR A 127 3.71 -50.87 11.94
CA TYR A 127 2.47 -50.47 12.63
C TYR A 127 1.17 -51.00 12.00
N GLY A 128 1.24 -51.71 10.88
CA GLY A 128 0.08 -52.26 10.16
C GLY A 128 -0.74 -51.20 9.41
N ASP A 129 -1.61 -51.66 8.50
CA ASP A 129 -2.39 -50.78 7.60
C ASP A 129 -3.26 -49.73 8.33
N SER A 130 -3.63 -50.00 9.59
CA SER A 130 -4.46 -49.11 10.43
C SER A 130 -3.89 -47.70 10.61
N MET A 131 -2.56 -47.53 10.66
CA MET A 131 -1.94 -46.21 10.85
C MET A 131 -1.83 -45.39 9.57
N VAL A 132 -1.88 -46.01 8.38
CA VAL A 132 -1.74 -45.30 7.09
C VAL A 132 -2.90 -44.33 6.82
N ASN A 133 -4.09 -44.62 7.40
CA ASN A 133 -5.27 -43.77 7.27
C ASN A 133 -5.32 -42.60 8.28
N LEU A 134 -4.42 -42.55 9.27
CA LEU A 134 -4.37 -41.45 10.23
C LEU A 134 -3.55 -40.29 9.65
N ASN A 135 -4.27 -39.39 8.99
CA ASN A 135 -3.76 -38.18 8.32
C ASN A 135 -3.29 -37.09 9.32
N ILE A 136 -2.51 -37.48 10.33
CA ILE A 136 -1.97 -36.62 11.41
C ILE A 136 -0.68 -35.94 10.94
N LEU A 137 -0.81 -35.06 9.95
CA LEU A 137 0.16 -34.00 9.72
C LEU A 137 -0.53 -32.64 9.91
N PRO A 138 -0.32 -31.96 11.05
CA PRO A 138 -0.99 -30.69 11.32
C PRO A 138 -0.51 -29.62 10.34
N LYS A 139 -1.38 -29.21 9.40
CA LYS A 139 -1.17 -28.17 8.37
C LYS A 139 -0.78 -26.78 8.91
N SER A 140 -0.64 -26.61 10.23
CA SER A 140 -0.33 -25.35 10.92
C SER A 140 1.15 -25.18 11.32
N SER A 141 1.96 -26.25 11.31
CA SER A 141 3.33 -26.22 11.88
C SER A 141 4.34 -25.38 11.08
N SER A 142 4.20 -25.26 9.75
CA SER A 142 5.22 -24.61 8.90
C SER A 142 5.45 -23.14 9.22
N LYS A 143 4.46 -22.42 9.75
CA LYS A 143 4.60 -20.99 10.10
C LYS A 143 5.47 -20.71 11.32
N ARG A 144 5.79 -21.71 12.17
CA ARG A 144 6.73 -21.52 13.29
C ARG A 144 8.14 -22.01 12.96
N THR A 145 8.29 -23.13 12.24
CA THR A 145 9.61 -23.70 11.92
C THR A 145 10.41 -22.86 10.93
N THR A 146 9.81 -22.21 9.94
CA THR A 146 10.54 -21.27 9.06
C THR A 146 11.05 -20.04 9.82
N ASN A 147 10.38 -19.65 10.92
CA ASN A 147 10.75 -18.50 11.74
C ASN A 147 11.90 -18.77 12.74
N LEU A 148 12.25 -20.03 13.02
CA LEU A 148 13.34 -20.37 13.94
C LEU A 148 14.68 -19.73 13.50
N ARG A 149 15.04 -19.87 12.21
CA ARG A 149 16.33 -19.37 11.72
C ARG A 149 16.33 -17.85 11.48
N THR A 150 15.23 -17.27 11.01
CA THR A 150 15.15 -15.81 10.77
C THR A 150 15.06 -14.99 12.05
N THR A 151 14.54 -15.54 13.15
CA THR A 151 14.47 -14.85 14.45
C THR A 151 15.80 -14.95 15.21
N ILE A 152 16.52 -16.07 15.12
CA ILE A 152 17.78 -16.31 15.84
C ILE A 152 19.01 -15.75 15.08
N SER A 153 18.98 -15.72 13.74
CA SER A 153 20.17 -15.39 12.91
C SER A 153 20.67 -13.94 12.97
N PRO A 154 19.84 -12.87 12.98
CA PRO A 154 20.38 -11.52 12.82
C PRO A 154 21.15 -11.00 14.03
N ARG A 155 20.63 -11.20 15.25
CA ARG A 155 21.14 -10.51 16.46
C ARG A 155 22.06 -11.31 17.37
N ASN A 156 21.86 -12.63 17.50
CA ASN A 156 22.82 -13.49 18.18
C ASN A 156 24.09 -13.74 17.33
N SER A 157 24.14 -13.26 16.08
CA SER A 157 25.35 -13.29 15.22
C SER A 157 26.57 -12.58 15.82
N ARG A 158 26.36 -11.62 16.72
CA ARG A 158 27.39 -10.93 17.52
C ARG A 158 27.71 -11.60 18.85
N ASN A 159 26.89 -12.56 19.32
CA ASN A 159 27.16 -13.27 20.56
C ASN A 159 28.12 -14.44 20.26
N PRO A 160 29.39 -14.40 20.72
CA PRO A 160 30.36 -15.47 20.45
C PRO A 160 29.91 -16.82 21.04
N ARG A 161 29.06 -16.82 22.08
CA ARG A 161 28.55 -18.02 22.73
C ARG A 161 27.72 -18.91 21.80
N PHE A 162 26.77 -18.34 21.04
CA PHE A 162 25.91 -19.12 20.15
C PHE A 162 26.73 -19.85 19.06
N LYS A 163 27.71 -19.15 18.47
CA LYS A 163 28.62 -19.73 17.47
C LYS A 163 29.52 -20.82 18.08
N ARG A 164 30.01 -20.60 19.30
CA ARG A 164 30.88 -21.54 20.02
C ARG A 164 30.12 -22.81 20.43
N GLU A 165 28.96 -22.70 21.06
CA GLU A 165 28.19 -23.88 21.49
C GLU A 165 27.63 -24.67 20.31
N TYR A 166 27.15 -24.02 19.24
CA TYR A 166 26.76 -24.69 18.00
C TYR A 166 27.90 -25.53 17.39
N LEU A 167 29.14 -25.03 17.46
CA LEU A 167 30.31 -25.73 16.93
C LEU A 167 30.83 -26.81 17.89
N HIS A 168 30.81 -26.58 19.20
CA HIS A 168 31.10 -27.61 20.21
C HIS A 168 30.11 -28.79 20.14
N PHE A 169 28.82 -28.52 19.88
CA PHE A 169 27.83 -29.59 19.75
C PHE A 169 28.09 -30.48 18.52
N ASN A 170 28.50 -29.90 17.38
CA ASN A 170 28.93 -30.67 16.20
C ASN A 170 30.02 -31.71 16.49
N ILE A 171 30.90 -31.45 17.46
CA ILE A 171 31.95 -32.39 17.93
C ILE A 171 31.35 -33.54 18.73
N LEU A 172 30.40 -33.22 19.61
CA LEU A 172 29.70 -34.22 20.42
C LEU A 172 28.88 -35.16 19.52
N VAL A 173 28.31 -34.62 18.44
CA VAL A 173 27.59 -35.36 17.40
C VAL A 173 28.51 -36.37 16.73
N SER A 174 29.62 -35.93 16.11
CA SER A 174 30.48 -36.81 15.32
C SER A 174 31.18 -37.87 16.17
N ARG A 175 31.46 -37.61 17.45
CA ARG A 175 32.08 -38.58 18.36
C ARG A 175 31.10 -39.59 18.99
N ARG A 176 29.81 -39.27 19.10
CA ARG A 176 28.77 -40.24 19.54
C ARG A 176 28.22 -41.10 18.40
N ARG A 177 28.15 -40.55 17.18
CA ARG A 177 27.76 -41.25 15.95
C ARG A 177 28.43 -42.63 15.83
N ASP A 178 29.77 -42.63 15.86
CA ASP A 178 30.59 -43.84 15.66
C ASP A 178 30.44 -44.87 16.81
N LEU A 179 29.97 -44.44 17.99
CA LEU A 179 29.75 -45.30 19.16
C LEU A 179 28.36 -45.92 19.18
N GLN A 180 27.32 -45.18 18.78
CA GLN A 180 25.94 -45.69 18.74
C GLN A 180 25.77 -46.74 17.64
N GLU A 181 26.39 -46.53 16.48
CA GLU A 181 26.50 -47.49 15.37
C GLU A 181 27.09 -48.84 15.84
N VAL A 182 28.29 -48.80 16.43
CA VAL A 182 29.00 -50.01 16.90
C VAL A 182 28.27 -50.69 18.07
N ALA A 183 27.56 -49.94 18.92
CA ALA A 183 26.78 -50.51 20.01
C ALA A 183 25.50 -51.20 19.52
N ALA A 184 24.78 -50.59 18.57
CA ALA A 184 23.56 -51.17 18.01
C ALA A 184 23.87 -52.44 17.19
N SER A 185 24.88 -52.38 16.31
CA SER A 185 25.22 -53.53 15.44
C SER A 185 25.82 -54.72 16.21
N ARG A 186 26.42 -54.50 17.39
CA ARG A 186 27.03 -55.58 18.19
C ARG A 186 26.10 -56.19 19.24
N ASN A 187 25.20 -55.40 19.82
CA ASN A 187 24.43 -55.80 21.01
C ASN A 187 22.92 -55.95 20.78
N LEU A 188 22.39 -55.41 19.67
CA LEU A 188 20.93 -55.39 19.39
C LEU A 188 20.55 -56.14 18.11
N ASP A 189 21.52 -56.60 17.31
CA ASP A 189 21.24 -57.37 16.11
C ASP A 189 20.57 -58.72 16.44
N GLY A 190 19.45 -59.02 15.78
CA GLY A 190 18.61 -60.20 16.03
C GLY A 190 17.73 -60.12 17.29
N VAL A 191 17.90 -59.10 18.15
CA VAL A 191 17.09 -58.95 19.37
C VAL A 191 15.65 -58.60 18.99
N ALA A 192 14.69 -59.35 19.56
CA ALA A 192 13.26 -59.29 19.21
C ALA A 192 12.95 -59.53 17.71
N GLY A 193 13.85 -60.21 16.98
CA GLY A 193 13.67 -60.48 15.54
C GLY A 193 13.93 -59.26 14.64
N LEU A 194 14.51 -58.19 15.17
CA LEU A 194 14.89 -56.99 14.44
C LEU A 194 16.40 -56.96 14.20
N SER A 195 16.82 -56.61 12.99
CA SER A 195 18.22 -56.35 12.66
C SER A 195 18.74 -55.05 13.27
N GLY A 196 20.05 -54.96 13.49
CA GLY A 196 20.68 -53.87 14.25
C GLY A 196 20.42 -52.47 13.67
N TRP A 197 20.25 -52.35 12.34
CA TRP A 197 19.89 -51.10 11.68
C TRP A 197 18.46 -50.64 11.99
N ARG A 198 17.53 -51.58 12.23
CA ARG A 198 16.13 -51.30 12.63
C ARG A 198 16.05 -50.76 14.05
N TRP A 199 16.84 -51.32 14.97
CA TRP A 199 16.97 -50.83 16.34
C TRP A 199 17.53 -49.41 16.42
N LEU A 200 18.49 -49.10 15.54
CA LEU A 200 19.13 -47.81 15.46
C LEU A 200 18.11 -46.69 15.13
N PHE A 201 17.22 -46.87 14.14
CA PHE A 201 16.13 -45.91 13.88
C PHE A 201 15.08 -45.81 15.01
N LEU A 202 14.79 -46.91 15.72
CA LEU A 202 13.86 -46.86 16.87
C LEU A 202 14.42 -45.99 18.01
N ILE A 203 15.70 -46.16 18.33
CA ILE A 203 16.40 -45.35 19.35
C ILE A 203 16.38 -43.87 18.95
N ASP A 204 16.65 -43.55 17.69
CA ASP A 204 16.61 -42.18 17.17
C ASP A 204 15.23 -41.57 17.30
N GLY A 205 14.17 -42.32 16.97
CA GLY A 205 12.78 -41.89 17.12
C GLY A 205 12.42 -41.56 18.58
N PHE A 206 12.84 -42.40 19.53
CA PHE A 206 12.63 -42.17 20.97
C PHE A 206 13.39 -40.95 21.52
N ILE A 207 14.56 -40.61 20.96
CA ILE A 207 15.30 -39.39 21.33
C ILE A 207 14.67 -38.15 20.66
N SER A 208 14.23 -38.30 19.42
CA SER A 208 13.73 -37.19 18.60
C SER A 208 12.37 -36.66 19.03
N LEU A 209 11.43 -37.56 19.37
CA LEU A 209 10.05 -37.18 19.67
C LEU A 209 9.93 -36.24 20.90
N PRO A 210 10.57 -36.50 22.06
CA PRO A 210 10.53 -35.59 23.21
C PRO A 210 11.14 -34.21 22.90
N ILE A 211 12.20 -34.16 22.10
CA ILE A 211 12.88 -32.90 21.74
C ILE A 211 12.05 -32.09 20.73
N ALA A 212 11.33 -32.75 19.82
CA ALA A 212 10.35 -32.10 18.94
C ALA A 212 9.17 -31.51 19.75
N ILE A 213 8.65 -32.25 20.74
CA ILE A 213 7.59 -31.79 21.64
C ILE A 213 8.07 -30.59 22.48
N ALA A 214 9.27 -30.67 23.08
CA ALA A 214 9.88 -29.55 23.81
C ALA A 214 10.06 -28.31 22.90
N GLY A 215 10.43 -28.54 21.64
CA GLY A 215 10.42 -27.55 20.56
C GLY A 215 9.14 -26.73 20.49
N TYR A 216 8.00 -27.42 20.39
CA TYR A 216 6.69 -26.79 20.22
C TYR A 216 6.31 -25.83 21.36
N PHE A 217 6.70 -26.14 22.60
CA PHE A 217 6.36 -25.36 23.81
C PHE A 217 7.39 -24.30 24.21
N LEU A 218 8.66 -24.44 23.81
CA LEU A 218 9.74 -23.55 24.25
C LEU A 218 10.09 -22.44 23.23
N PHE A 219 9.95 -22.67 21.92
CA PHE A 219 10.36 -21.68 20.92
C PHE A 219 9.48 -20.42 20.93
N PRO A 220 10.06 -19.21 21.07
CA PRO A 220 9.31 -17.97 20.98
C PRO A 220 8.95 -17.62 19.54
N GLY A 221 7.77 -16.99 19.39
CA GLY A 221 7.43 -16.26 18.17
C GLY A 221 8.26 -15.00 18.01
N LEU A 222 7.95 -14.20 16.99
CA LEU A 222 8.51 -12.85 16.85
C LEU A 222 8.18 -12.02 18.11
N PRO A 223 8.99 -11.03 18.53
CA PRO A 223 8.69 -10.24 19.74
C PRO A 223 7.32 -9.50 19.73
N PHE A 224 6.74 -9.29 18.54
CA PHE A 224 5.39 -8.77 18.32
C PHE A 224 4.26 -9.83 18.44
N SER A 225 4.59 -11.12 18.44
CA SER A 225 3.66 -12.23 18.71
C SER A 225 3.28 -12.30 20.21
N PRO A 226 2.27 -13.09 20.60
CA PRO A 226 1.93 -13.32 22.01
C PRO A 226 3.13 -13.84 22.82
N LYS A 227 3.22 -13.45 24.11
CA LYS A 227 4.29 -13.92 25.00
C LYS A 227 4.26 -15.44 25.13
N VAL A 228 5.43 -16.07 25.15
CA VAL A 228 5.56 -17.45 25.66
C VAL A 228 5.56 -17.39 27.18
N TRP A 229 5.02 -18.42 27.81
CA TRP A 229 4.82 -18.53 29.27
C TRP A 229 6.08 -18.26 30.12
N TRP A 230 7.29 -18.47 29.59
CA TRP A 230 8.55 -18.20 30.29
C TRP A 230 9.07 -16.75 30.18
N LEU A 231 8.48 -15.90 29.33
CA LEU A 231 8.80 -14.47 29.20
C LEU A 231 7.81 -13.61 30.00
N THR A 232 8.33 -12.74 30.86
CA THR A 232 7.54 -11.71 31.54
C THR A 232 7.21 -10.56 30.59
N GLU A 233 6.22 -9.74 30.96
CA GLU A 233 5.79 -8.62 30.12
C GLU A 233 6.83 -7.50 30.00
N ASN A 234 7.62 -7.27 31.05
CA ASN A 234 8.71 -6.30 31.04
C ASN A 234 9.84 -6.78 30.13
N GLU A 235 10.20 -8.07 30.19
CA GLU A 235 11.15 -8.71 29.26
C GLU A 235 10.66 -8.64 27.79
N GLN A 236 9.36 -8.84 27.54
CA GLN A 236 8.80 -8.71 26.19
C GLN A 236 8.80 -7.26 25.70
N LYS A 237 8.47 -6.28 26.57
CA LYS A 237 8.56 -4.84 26.25
C LYS A 237 9.99 -4.43 25.92
N LEU A 238 10.98 -4.90 26.70
CA LEU A 238 12.41 -4.67 26.44
C LEU A 238 12.86 -5.28 25.10
N ALA A 239 12.44 -6.52 24.80
CA ALA A 239 12.69 -7.14 23.50
C ALA A 239 12.09 -6.37 22.31
N ARG A 240 10.89 -5.77 22.47
CA ARG A 240 10.26 -4.89 21.47
C ARG A 240 10.95 -3.54 21.35
N LYS A 241 11.37 -2.92 22.46
CA LYS A 241 12.17 -1.68 22.48
C LYS A 241 13.45 -1.88 21.66
N ARG A 242 14.22 -2.92 21.98
CA ARG A 242 15.40 -3.36 21.22
C ARG A 242 15.11 -3.71 19.75
N MET A 243 13.88 -4.03 19.34
CA MET A 243 13.53 -4.10 17.91
C MET A 243 13.44 -2.72 17.24
N ARG A 244 12.81 -1.75 17.92
CA ARG A 244 12.61 -0.39 17.41
C ARG A 244 13.90 0.43 17.39
N ASP A 245 14.69 0.37 18.46
CA ASP A 245 15.94 1.15 18.62
C ASP A 245 16.99 0.82 17.53
N ASP A 246 16.95 -0.42 17.02
CA ASP A 246 17.79 -0.94 15.93
C ASP A 246 17.18 -0.70 14.51
N GLY A 247 16.03 -0.03 14.40
CA GLY A 247 15.35 0.30 13.14
C GLY A 247 14.56 -0.85 12.47
N VAL A 248 14.24 -1.93 13.18
CA VAL A 248 13.67 -3.15 12.58
C VAL A 248 12.14 -3.05 12.42
N LYS A 249 11.69 -2.73 11.19
CA LYS A 249 10.27 -2.63 10.79
C LYS A 249 9.47 -3.93 11.02
N GLU A 250 8.18 -3.80 11.35
CA GLU A 250 7.27 -4.94 11.54
C GLU A 250 7.05 -5.75 10.25
N SER A 251 6.85 -7.06 10.40
CA SER A 251 6.68 -8.00 9.28
C SER A 251 5.23 -8.03 8.78
N ARG A 252 5.00 -7.71 7.50
CA ARG A 252 3.67 -7.77 6.87
C ARG A 252 3.49 -9.08 6.09
N LYS A 253 2.31 -9.28 5.49
CA LYS A 253 2.00 -10.49 4.72
C LYS A 253 2.83 -10.55 3.43
N ILE A 254 3.49 -11.70 3.19
CA ILE A 254 4.13 -12.06 1.93
C ILE A 254 3.12 -11.87 0.78
N GLY A 255 3.46 -11.03 -0.21
CA GLY A 255 2.59 -10.73 -1.34
C GLY A 255 3.39 -10.46 -2.62
N LYS A 256 2.71 -10.51 -3.78
CA LYS A 256 3.33 -10.39 -5.12
C LYS A 256 4.23 -9.15 -5.29
N ARG A 257 3.95 -8.04 -4.60
CA ARG A 257 4.80 -6.84 -4.59
C ARG A 257 6.16 -7.04 -3.92
N MET A 258 6.21 -7.81 -2.83
CA MET A 258 7.47 -8.14 -2.15
C MET A 258 8.32 -9.03 -3.05
N LEU A 259 7.72 -10.03 -3.72
CA LEU A 259 8.42 -10.86 -4.71
C LEU A 259 8.98 -10.00 -5.86
N LYS A 260 8.18 -9.09 -6.46
CA LYS A 260 8.68 -8.17 -7.49
C LYS A 260 9.84 -7.30 -6.96
N ARG A 261 9.80 -6.83 -5.70
CA ARG A 261 10.89 -6.07 -5.07
C ARG A 261 12.15 -6.93 -4.89
N VAL A 262 12.02 -8.16 -4.38
CA VAL A 262 13.13 -9.12 -4.24
C VAL A 262 13.80 -9.39 -5.60
N PHE A 263 13.03 -9.78 -6.62
CA PHE A 263 13.55 -10.12 -7.94
C PHE A 263 13.97 -8.91 -8.80
N THR A 264 13.78 -7.68 -8.33
CA THR A 264 14.33 -6.46 -8.99
C THR A 264 15.60 -5.92 -8.31
N HIS A 265 15.95 -6.43 -7.12
CA HIS A 265 17.13 -5.97 -6.39
C HIS A 265 18.29 -6.97 -6.50
N TRP A 266 19.49 -6.45 -6.75
CA TRP A 266 20.71 -7.26 -6.90
C TRP A 266 21.00 -8.17 -5.69
N HIS A 267 20.57 -7.77 -4.49
CA HIS A 267 20.74 -8.50 -3.24
C HIS A 267 20.31 -9.96 -3.32
N PHE A 268 19.17 -10.26 -3.97
CA PHE A 268 18.65 -11.62 -4.08
C PHE A 268 19.58 -12.53 -4.89
N TYR A 269 19.92 -12.09 -6.11
CA TYR A 269 20.74 -12.87 -7.04
C TYR A 269 22.14 -13.11 -6.49
N VAL A 270 22.77 -12.08 -5.93
CA VAL A 270 24.11 -12.22 -5.33
C VAL A 270 24.09 -13.13 -4.10
N ALA A 271 23.10 -13.00 -3.21
CA ALA A 271 23.02 -13.82 -2.00
C ALA A 271 22.77 -15.31 -2.32
N VAL A 272 21.85 -15.61 -3.24
CA VAL A 272 21.55 -16.98 -3.66
C VAL A 272 22.74 -17.59 -4.40
N LEU A 273 23.30 -16.89 -5.40
CA LEU A 273 24.41 -17.42 -6.20
C LEU A 273 25.68 -17.63 -5.36
N ALA A 274 26.00 -16.71 -4.44
CA ALA A 274 27.11 -16.88 -3.51
C ALA A 274 26.90 -18.09 -2.59
N TYR A 275 25.68 -18.34 -2.09
CA TYR A 275 25.46 -19.52 -1.26
C TYR A 275 25.52 -20.83 -2.06
N SER A 276 24.88 -20.91 -3.23
CA SER A 276 24.94 -22.11 -4.08
C SER A 276 26.35 -22.44 -4.58
N SER A 277 27.22 -21.44 -4.79
CA SER A 277 28.63 -21.65 -5.17
C SER A 277 29.57 -21.87 -3.97
N SER A 278 29.10 -21.71 -2.72
CA SER A 278 29.96 -21.82 -1.52
C SER A 278 30.33 -23.26 -1.12
N TYR A 279 29.74 -24.28 -1.75
CA TYR A 279 29.89 -25.67 -1.33
C TYR A 279 31.09 -26.33 -2.00
N VAL A 280 32.17 -26.46 -1.22
CA VAL A 280 33.39 -27.18 -1.58
C VAL A 280 33.43 -28.48 -0.78
N THR A 281 33.40 -29.62 -1.47
CA THR A 281 33.41 -30.95 -0.85
C THR A 281 34.70 -31.71 -1.16
N GLY A 282 35.01 -32.71 -0.35
CA GLY A 282 36.23 -33.52 -0.45
C GLY A 282 36.05 -34.92 0.14
N GLN A 283 36.61 -35.92 -0.54
CA GLN A 283 36.40 -37.35 -0.27
C GLN A 283 37.67 -38.04 0.27
N MET A 284 38.29 -37.46 1.31
CA MET A 284 39.54 -37.98 1.91
C MET A 284 39.45 -39.46 2.32
N ALA A 285 38.30 -39.90 2.84
CA ALA A 285 38.08 -41.30 3.24
C ALA A 285 38.17 -42.28 2.06
N LEU A 286 37.66 -41.90 0.87
CA LEU A 286 37.76 -42.73 -0.34
C LEU A 286 39.19 -42.80 -0.87
N TRP A 287 39.97 -41.72 -0.76
CA TRP A 287 41.40 -41.75 -1.08
C TRP A 287 42.20 -42.64 -0.12
N LEU A 288 41.96 -42.54 1.20
CA LEU A 288 42.63 -43.41 2.18
C LEU A 288 42.24 -44.88 2.00
N LYS A 289 40.97 -45.16 1.68
CA LYS A 289 40.53 -46.51 1.33
C LYS A 289 41.25 -47.03 0.08
N TYR A 290 41.37 -46.22 -0.97
CA TYR A 290 42.12 -46.60 -2.17
C TYR A 290 43.60 -46.87 -1.87
N GLU A 291 44.28 -46.04 -1.06
CA GLU A 291 45.69 -46.26 -0.69
C GLU A 291 45.89 -47.50 0.20
N LYS A 292 44.90 -47.84 1.05
CA LYS A 292 44.85 -49.12 1.75
C LYS A 292 44.71 -50.28 0.77
N ASP A 293 43.67 -50.26 -0.06
CA ASP A 293 43.25 -51.41 -0.86
C ASP A 293 44.25 -51.72 -2.00
N ASN A 294 45.00 -50.72 -2.50
CA ASN A 294 45.96 -50.89 -3.61
C ASN A 294 47.43 -50.90 -3.18
N PHE A 295 47.79 -50.26 -2.06
CA PHE A 295 49.20 -50.12 -1.63
C PHE A 295 49.46 -50.59 -0.18
N GLY A 296 48.44 -51.10 0.53
CA GLY A 296 48.57 -51.52 1.93
C GLY A 296 48.94 -50.39 2.90
N ALA A 297 48.81 -49.13 2.48
CA ALA A 297 49.48 -48.02 3.16
C ALA A 297 48.82 -47.57 4.47
N PHE A 298 47.61 -48.04 4.78
CA PHE A 298 46.82 -47.63 5.95
C PHE A 298 45.96 -48.78 6.50
N GLU A 299 45.75 -48.80 7.81
CA GLU A 299 44.87 -49.75 8.50
C GLU A 299 43.40 -49.31 8.49
N GLN A 300 42.46 -50.24 8.71
CA GLN A 300 41.02 -49.93 8.65
C GLN A 300 40.59 -48.82 9.63
N TRP A 301 41.17 -48.77 10.83
CA TRP A 301 40.86 -47.71 11.79
C TRP A 301 41.42 -46.35 11.36
N GLN A 302 42.57 -46.31 10.66
CA GLN A 302 43.19 -45.09 10.16
C GLN A 302 42.34 -44.45 9.05
N VAL A 303 41.76 -45.27 8.16
CA VAL A 303 40.81 -44.82 7.13
C VAL A 303 39.60 -44.12 7.75
N ASN A 304 39.12 -44.58 8.90
CA ASN A 304 37.99 -43.99 9.61
C ASN A 304 38.39 -42.76 10.46
N VAL A 305 39.57 -42.79 11.09
CA VAL A 305 40.01 -41.77 12.06
C VAL A 305 40.69 -40.57 11.41
N TYR A 306 41.57 -40.74 10.42
CA TYR A 306 42.32 -39.61 9.84
C TYR A 306 41.42 -38.52 9.19
N PRO A 307 40.30 -38.84 8.51
CA PRO A 307 39.36 -37.81 8.02
C PRO A 307 38.76 -36.92 9.12
N THR A 308 38.75 -37.35 10.39
CA THR A 308 38.24 -36.52 11.51
C THR A 308 39.09 -35.26 11.73
N GLY A 309 40.36 -35.25 11.33
CA GLY A 309 41.22 -34.06 11.37
C GLY A 309 40.72 -32.91 10.50
N VAL A 310 39.97 -33.21 9.42
CA VAL A 310 39.32 -32.18 8.58
C VAL A 310 38.23 -31.46 9.40
N GLN A 311 37.50 -32.19 10.24
CA GLN A 311 36.51 -31.61 11.16
C GLN A 311 37.21 -30.79 12.27
N ALA A 312 38.33 -31.28 12.82
CA ALA A 312 39.13 -30.54 13.80
C ALA A 312 39.51 -29.13 13.30
N ILE A 313 39.98 -29.03 12.05
CA ILE A 313 40.32 -27.75 11.42
C ILE A 313 39.09 -26.92 11.10
N ALA A 314 37.98 -27.54 10.70
CA ALA A 314 36.71 -26.85 10.52
C ALA A 314 36.22 -26.16 11.81
N ILE A 315 36.42 -26.79 12.97
CA ILE A 315 36.09 -26.20 14.27
C ILE A 315 36.97 -24.99 14.57
N VAL A 316 38.29 -25.15 14.49
CA VAL A 316 39.24 -24.06 14.79
C VAL A 316 39.01 -22.87 13.84
N THR A 317 38.85 -23.13 12.54
CA THR A 317 38.60 -22.08 11.54
C THR A 317 37.25 -21.40 11.76
N GLY A 318 36.19 -22.13 12.09
CA GLY A 318 34.87 -21.57 12.37
C GLY A 318 34.86 -20.58 13.54
N ILE A 319 35.55 -20.91 14.65
CA ILE A 319 35.71 -19.99 15.79
C ILE A 319 36.60 -18.81 15.36
N LEU A 320 37.80 -19.09 14.86
CA LEU A 320 38.81 -18.07 14.58
C LEU A 320 38.32 -17.05 13.56
N ALA A 321 37.78 -17.48 12.42
CA ALA A 321 37.30 -16.59 11.37
C ALA A 321 36.11 -15.73 11.84
N THR A 322 35.17 -16.29 12.60
CA THR A 322 34.02 -15.52 13.09
C THR A 322 34.38 -14.54 14.22
N SER A 323 35.42 -14.82 15.00
CA SER A 323 36.01 -13.88 15.96
C SER A 323 36.80 -12.78 15.27
N LEU A 324 37.63 -13.11 14.28
CA LEU A 324 38.41 -12.13 13.49
C LEU A 324 37.51 -11.15 12.73
N CYS A 325 36.35 -11.60 12.25
CA CYS A 325 35.33 -10.73 11.62
C CYS A 325 34.69 -9.69 12.58
N MET A 326 34.98 -9.73 13.89
CA MET A 326 34.60 -8.65 14.82
C MET A 326 35.62 -7.51 14.88
N VAL A 327 36.82 -7.72 14.31
CA VAL A 327 37.96 -6.77 14.33
C VAL A 327 38.27 -6.28 12.93
N TYR A 328 38.37 -7.22 11.99
CA TYR A 328 38.72 -7.01 10.60
C TYR A 328 37.48 -7.02 9.72
N PRO A 329 37.48 -6.30 8.58
CA PRO A 329 36.33 -6.27 7.69
C PRO A 329 36.07 -7.67 7.08
N LEU A 330 34.80 -8.04 6.99
CA LEU A 330 34.31 -9.35 6.54
C LEU A 330 34.97 -9.83 5.23
N TRP A 331 35.18 -8.92 4.27
CA TRP A 331 35.76 -9.23 2.97
C TRP A 331 37.23 -9.69 3.03
N ALA A 332 38.01 -9.17 3.99
CA ALA A 332 39.42 -9.52 4.12
C ALA A 332 39.57 -10.94 4.67
N ILE A 333 38.82 -11.27 5.73
CA ILE A 333 38.82 -12.62 6.32
C ILE A 333 38.28 -13.65 5.33
N LEU A 334 37.20 -13.34 4.61
CA LEU A 334 36.66 -14.27 3.61
C LEU A 334 37.62 -14.46 2.43
N SER A 335 38.32 -13.42 1.97
CA SER A 335 39.32 -13.54 0.90
C SER A 335 40.49 -14.45 1.30
N VAL A 336 40.93 -14.42 2.56
CA VAL A 336 41.93 -15.37 3.08
C VAL A 336 41.39 -16.80 3.06
N VAL A 337 40.14 -17.03 3.48
CA VAL A 337 39.50 -18.35 3.41
C VAL A 337 39.39 -18.84 1.96
N CYS A 338 38.94 -18.00 1.03
CA CYS A 338 38.88 -18.33 -0.40
C CYS A 338 40.27 -18.65 -0.99
N GLY A 339 41.32 -17.92 -0.62
CA GLY A 339 42.69 -18.20 -1.04
C GLY A 339 43.19 -19.57 -0.55
N ILE A 340 42.90 -19.93 0.71
CA ILE A 340 43.24 -21.25 1.27
C ILE A 340 42.49 -22.37 0.54
N LEU A 341 41.19 -22.19 0.28
CA LEU A 341 40.39 -23.16 -0.47
C LEU A 341 40.85 -23.30 -1.92
N LEU A 342 41.27 -22.21 -2.57
CA LEU A 342 41.80 -22.23 -3.92
C LEU A 342 43.13 -23.00 -3.98
N PHE A 343 44.07 -22.70 -3.09
CA PHE A 343 45.34 -23.42 -2.95
C PHE A 343 45.10 -24.92 -2.74
N SER A 344 44.16 -25.28 -1.86
CA SER A 344 43.80 -26.66 -1.57
C SER A 344 43.23 -27.40 -2.79
N ASN A 345 42.28 -26.81 -3.52
CA ASN A 345 41.68 -27.46 -4.68
C ASN A 345 42.66 -27.57 -5.85
N VAL A 346 43.48 -26.56 -6.10
CA VAL A 346 44.54 -26.60 -7.13
C VAL A 346 45.59 -27.67 -6.80
N SER A 347 45.99 -27.80 -5.53
CA SER A 347 46.92 -28.85 -5.08
C SER A 347 46.38 -30.26 -5.33
N LEU A 348 45.09 -30.49 -5.07
CA LEU A 348 44.43 -31.78 -5.32
C LEU A 348 44.14 -32.02 -6.82
N LEU A 349 43.96 -30.96 -7.61
CA LEU A 349 43.79 -31.03 -9.07
C LEU A 349 45.09 -31.47 -9.79
N VAL A 350 46.24 -30.92 -9.39
CA VAL A 350 47.56 -31.32 -9.90
C VAL A 350 47.86 -32.79 -9.57
N TRP A 351 47.37 -33.28 -8.43
CA TRP A 351 47.40 -34.67 -7.94
C TRP A 351 48.78 -35.29 -7.67
N ASN A 352 49.79 -35.01 -8.50
CA ASN A 352 51.15 -35.53 -8.39
C ASN A 352 51.99 -34.65 -7.45
N ILE A 353 51.62 -34.66 -6.17
CA ILE A 353 52.25 -33.88 -5.09
C ILE A 353 52.67 -34.79 -3.92
N PRO A 354 53.65 -34.39 -3.08
CA PRO A 354 54.10 -35.17 -1.94
C PRO A 354 52.96 -35.56 -1.00
N ARG A 355 53.02 -36.76 -0.40
CA ARG A 355 51.95 -37.31 0.47
C ARG A 355 51.60 -36.36 1.62
N GLY A 356 52.58 -35.69 2.22
CA GLY A 356 52.34 -34.66 3.24
C GLY A 356 51.51 -33.48 2.72
N LEU A 357 51.80 -32.98 1.51
CA LEU A 357 51.04 -31.90 0.88
C LEU A 357 49.60 -32.32 0.52
N LYS A 358 49.38 -33.59 0.16
CA LYS A 358 48.01 -34.14 0.00
C LYS A 358 47.22 -34.09 1.30
N PHE A 359 47.79 -34.57 2.41
CA PHE A 359 47.17 -34.47 3.73
C PHE A 359 46.89 -33.01 4.11
N THR A 360 47.85 -32.10 3.92
CA THR A 360 47.66 -30.66 4.15
C THR A 360 46.49 -30.11 3.34
N ALA A 361 46.38 -30.41 2.04
CA ALA A 361 45.27 -29.95 1.22
C ALA A 361 43.92 -30.51 1.72
N TRP A 362 43.80 -31.83 1.94
CA TRP A 362 42.56 -32.42 2.49
C TRP A 362 42.11 -31.76 3.80
N TYR A 363 43.07 -31.45 4.68
CA TYR A 363 42.83 -30.76 5.93
C TYR A 363 42.43 -29.29 5.77
N LEU A 364 43.03 -28.56 4.81
CA LEU A 364 42.67 -27.18 4.49
C LEU A 364 41.26 -27.03 3.89
N LEU A 365 40.70 -28.06 3.24
CA LEU A 365 39.28 -28.06 2.83
C LEU A 365 38.30 -27.90 4.00
N GLY A 366 38.71 -28.21 5.24
CA GLY A 366 37.91 -27.96 6.45
C GLY A 366 37.57 -26.48 6.66
N THR A 367 38.34 -25.56 6.08
CA THR A 367 38.13 -24.10 6.20
C THR A 367 36.82 -23.62 5.56
N THR A 368 36.18 -24.41 4.68
CA THR A 368 34.83 -24.17 4.12
C THR A 368 33.77 -23.89 5.20
N SER A 369 33.94 -24.47 6.40
CA SER A 369 33.07 -24.23 7.56
C SER A 369 32.92 -22.76 7.96
N ALA A 370 33.91 -21.90 7.66
CA ALA A 370 33.86 -20.47 7.94
C ALA A 370 32.95 -19.69 6.98
N VAL A 371 32.64 -20.23 5.80
CA VAL A 371 31.92 -19.50 4.75
C VAL A 371 30.47 -19.19 5.13
N THR A 372 29.70 -20.19 5.55
CA THR A 372 28.28 -20.00 5.94
C THR A 372 28.11 -19.03 7.13
N PRO A 373 28.89 -19.13 8.24
CA PRO A 373 28.85 -18.19 9.36
C PRO A 373 29.29 -16.74 9.05
N ILE A 374 29.94 -16.49 7.90
CA ILE A 374 30.29 -15.14 7.42
C ILE A 374 29.21 -14.63 6.46
N LEU A 375 28.77 -15.45 5.50
CA LEU A 375 27.84 -15.07 4.45
C LEU A 375 26.44 -14.71 4.98
N PHE A 376 25.87 -15.51 5.89
CA PHE A 376 24.52 -15.25 6.42
C PHE A 376 24.43 -13.91 7.19
N PRO A 377 25.35 -13.59 8.14
CA PRO A 377 25.38 -12.27 8.76
C PRO A 377 25.61 -11.13 7.76
N TRP A 378 26.43 -11.33 6.73
CA TRP A 378 26.65 -10.32 5.69
C TRP A 378 25.36 -10.02 4.90
N VAL A 379 24.63 -11.04 4.43
CA VAL A 379 23.32 -10.87 3.78
C VAL A 379 22.31 -10.20 4.73
N ASN A 380 22.31 -10.56 6.01
CA ASN A 380 21.45 -9.91 7.00
C ASN A 380 21.76 -8.42 7.23
N ILE A 381 23.02 -8.00 7.03
CA ILE A 381 23.46 -6.60 7.16
C ILE A 381 23.09 -5.79 5.91
N ILE A 382 23.33 -6.30 4.71
CA ILE A 382 23.01 -5.58 3.47
C ILE A 382 21.49 -5.46 3.25
N MET A 383 20.70 -6.43 3.76
CA MET A 383 19.23 -6.42 3.69
C MET A 383 18.56 -5.97 5.01
N LYS A 384 19.25 -5.21 5.86
CA LYS A 384 18.71 -4.78 7.17
C LYS A 384 17.42 -3.94 7.06
N ASP A 385 17.28 -3.18 5.97
CA ASP A 385 16.23 -2.16 5.78
C ASP A 385 14.90 -2.77 5.26
N ASP A 386 14.89 -4.05 4.89
CA ASP A 386 13.72 -4.80 4.39
C ASP A 386 13.68 -6.23 4.97
N ASN A 387 12.99 -6.39 6.09
CA ASN A 387 12.87 -7.66 6.80
C ASN A 387 12.14 -8.75 5.99
N GLU A 388 11.21 -8.37 5.11
CA GLU A 388 10.43 -9.32 4.31
C GLU A 388 11.28 -9.90 3.18
N ALA A 389 11.95 -9.02 2.43
CA ALA A 389 12.89 -9.44 1.39
C ALA A 389 14.07 -10.22 1.98
N ARG A 390 14.59 -9.83 3.15
CA ARG A 390 15.62 -10.58 3.87
C ARG A 390 15.14 -11.97 4.26
N GLY A 391 13.95 -12.08 4.87
CA GLY A 391 13.38 -13.36 5.29
C GLY A 391 13.18 -14.31 4.10
N PHE A 392 12.64 -13.80 2.99
CA PHE A 392 12.48 -14.56 1.75
C PHE A 392 13.83 -14.96 1.12
N THR A 393 14.78 -14.02 1.02
CA THR A 393 16.10 -14.28 0.39
C THR A 393 16.91 -15.29 1.19
N THR A 394 16.97 -15.17 2.52
CA THR A 394 17.64 -16.15 3.39
C THR A 394 16.99 -17.53 3.32
N GLY A 395 15.67 -17.60 3.12
CA GLY A 395 14.95 -18.84 2.83
C GLY A 395 15.32 -19.43 1.46
N ALA A 396 15.31 -18.60 0.41
CA ALA A 396 15.66 -19.00 -0.95
C ALA A 396 17.12 -19.47 -1.09
N MET A 397 18.07 -18.79 -0.42
CA MET A 397 19.44 -19.26 -0.26
C MET A 397 19.45 -20.70 0.25
N MET A 398 18.79 -20.95 1.39
CA MET A 398 18.75 -22.30 1.95
C MET A 398 18.13 -23.32 0.99
N THR A 399 16.95 -23.06 0.43
CA THR A 399 16.26 -24.03 -0.44
C THR A 399 17.05 -24.32 -1.72
N LEU A 400 17.52 -23.28 -2.44
CA LEU A 400 18.24 -23.44 -3.69
C LEU A 400 19.67 -23.95 -3.48
N GLY A 401 20.32 -23.57 -2.38
CA GLY A 401 21.61 -24.11 -2.00
C GLY A 401 21.54 -25.60 -1.67
N TRP A 402 20.61 -26.03 -0.81
CA TRP A 402 20.46 -27.47 -0.50
C TRP A 402 19.97 -28.29 -1.70
N ALA A 403 19.12 -27.73 -2.57
CA ALA A 403 18.74 -28.37 -3.84
C ALA A 403 19.93 -28.53 -4.80
N PHE A 404 20.91 -27.64 -4.73
CA PHE A 404 22.15 -27.76 -5.49
C PHE A 404 23.14 -28.74 -4.83
N PHE A 405 23.27 -28.70 -3.51
CA PHE A 405 24.20 -29.56 -2.74
C PHE A 405 23.77 -31.03 -2.70
N SER A 406 22.52 -31.37 -3.04
CA SER A 406 22.06 -32.76 -3.08
C SER A 406 22.64 -33.55 -4.25
N PHE A 407 22.63 -32.99 -5.46
CA PHE A 407 23.15 -33.65 -6.66
C PHE A 407 24.61 -33.32 -6.96
N TYR A 408 25.09 -32.13 -6.60
CA TYR A 408 26.45 -31.68 -6.92
C TYR A 408 27.57 -32.67 -6.52
N PRO A 409 27.64 -33.20 -5.28
CA PRO A 409 28.69 -34.14 -4.90
C PRO A 409 28.63 -35.43 -5.72
N ILE A 410 27.42 -35.87 -6.07
CA ILE A 410 27.16 -37.13 -6.78
C ILE A 410 27.66 -37.02 -8.22
N THR A 411 27.41 -35.89 -8.89
CA THR A 411 27.78 -35.68 -10.28
C THR A 411 29.27 -35.40 -10.48
N VAL A 412 29.93 -34.71 -9.53
CA VAL A 412 31.33 -34.27 -9.73
C VAL A 412 32.37 -35.06 -8.91
N PHE A 413 31.95 -35.83 -7.88
CA PHE A 413 32.80 -36.77 -7.14
C PHE A 413 32.24 -38.22 -7.17
N PRO A 414 32.04 -38.83 -8.36
CA PRO A 414 31.57 -40.21 -8.45
C PRO A 414 32.60 -41.19 -7.86
N VAL A 415 32.12 -42.24 -7.18
CA VAL A 415 32.98 -43.23 -6.50
C VAL A 415 33.89 -43.97 -7.49
N LEU A 416 33.44 -44.15 -8.73
CA LEU A 416 34.20 -44.79 -9.82
C LEU A 416 35.44 -43.99 -10.28
N GLU A 417 35.49 -42.68 -10.05
CA GLU A 417 36.65 -41.84 -10.37
C GLU A 417 37.65 -41.74 -9.19
N ALA A 418 37.43 -42.47 -8.10
CA ALA A 418 38.38 -42.55 -6.99
C ALA A 418 39.71 -43.17 -7.47
N PRO A 419 40.87 -42.62 -7.06
CA PRO A 419 41.06 -41.55 -6.08
C PRO A 419 41.17 -40.14 -6.71
N ARG A 420 41.11 -39.98 -8.04
CA ARG A 420 41.45 -38.74 -8.76
C ARG A 420 40.25 -38.12 -9.48
N TRP A 421 39.48 -37.32 -8.76
CA TRP A 421 38.34 -36.57 -9.28
C TRP A 421 38.75 -35.29 -10.04
N LEU A 422 39.30 -35.46 -11.25
CA LEU A 422 39.72 -34.32 -12.10
C LEU A 422 38.55 -33.36 -12.38
N LYS A 423 37.36 -33.90 -12.65
CA LYS A 423 36.13 -33.11 -12.83
C LYS A 423 35.76 -32.37 -11.53
N GLY A 424 35.68 -33.10 -10.42
CA GLY A 424 35.33 -32.54 -9.11
C GLY A 424 36.20 -31.37 -8.66
N PHE A 425 37.53 -31.51 -8.76
CA PHE A 425 38.43 -30.42 -8.37
C PHE A 425 38.43 -29.25 -9.35
N SER A 426 38.20 -29.50 -10.65
CA SER A 426 38.05 -28.42 -11.64
C SER A 426 36.81 -27.57 -11.35
N VAL A 427 35.67 -28.22 -11.07
CA VAL A 427 34.40 -27.53 -10.75
C VAL A 427 34.45 -26.87 -9.37
N ASN A 428 34.98 -27.53 -8.33
CA ASN A 428 35.23 -26.88 -7.03
C ASN A 428 36.08 -25.60 -7.20
N THR A 429 37.15 -25.64 -8.00
CA THR A 429 38.03 -24.48 -8.25
C THR A 429 37.26 -23.33 -8.90
N ALA A 430 36.47 -23.63 -9.94
CA ALA A 430 35.60 -22.64 -10.58
C ALA A 430 34.55 -22.07 -9.61
N PHE A 431 34.01 -22.88 -8.71
CA PHE A 431 33.01 -22.45 -7.72
C PHE A 431 33.61 -21.60 -6.60
N VAL A 432 34.83 -21.90 -6.14
CA VAL A 432 35.56 -21.01 -5.21
C VAL A 432 35.78 -19.64 -5.84
N VAL A 433 36.18 -19.58 -7.12
CA VAL A 433 36.36 -18.32 -7.84
C VAL A 433 35.01 -17.59 -8.04
N LEU A 434 33.94 -18.29 -8.43
CA LEU A 434 32.60 -17.73 -8.59
C LEU A 434 32.04 -17.18 -7.28
N PHE A 435 32.20 -17.92 -6.18
CA PHE A 435 31.82 -17.49 -4.84
C PHE A 435 32.58 -16.23 -4.41
N TRP A 436 33.90 -16.21 -4.60
CA TRP A 436 34.73 -15.07 -4.24
C TRP A 436 34.38 -13.84 -5.08
N ALA A 437 34.22 -14.00 -6.39
CA ALA A 437 33.82 -12.92 -7.30
C ALA A 437 32.42 -12.37 -6.96
N THR A 438 31.42 -13.22 -6.76
CA THR A 438 30.05 -12.79 -6.43
C THR A 438 29.98 -12.09 -5.08
N PHE A 439 30.71 -12.57 -4.07
CA PHE A 439 30.83 -11.88 -2.79
C PHE A 439 31.50 -10.50 -2.94
N MET A 440 32.60 -10.40 -3.69
CA MET A 440 33.31 -9.13 -3.89
C MET A 440 32.50 -8.13 -4.72
N ILE A 441 31.75 -8.58 -5.73
CA ILE A 441 30.78 -7.76 -6.47
C ILE A 441 29.69 -7.25 -5.52
N GLY A 442 29.12 -8.11 -4.67
CA GLY A 442 28.15 -7.70 -3.66
C GLY A 442 28.73 -6.69 -2.66
N GLN A 443 29.96 -6.89 -2.21
CA GLN A 443 30.66 -5.98 -1.31
C GLN A 443 30.94 -4.62 -1.97
N TYR A 444 31.25 -4.61 -3.27
CA TYR A 444 31.41 -3.38 -4.06
C TYR A 444 30.07 -2.64 -4.23
N LEU A 445 29.00 -3.34 -4.64
CA LEU A 445 27.66 -2.75 -4.79
C LEU A 445 27.15 -2.18 -3.45
N TRP A 446 27.28 -2.92 -2.36
CA TRP A 446 26.96 -2.43 -1.02
C TRP A 446 27.81 -1.20 -0.62
N SER A 447 29.11 -1.21 -0.94
CA SER A 447 29.99 -0.07 -0.65
C SER A 447 29.65 1.16 -1.50
N ARG A 448 29.23 0.98 -2.76
CA ARG A 448 28.73 2.04 -3.63
C ARG A 448 27.42 2.61 -3.10
N ASP A 449 26.47 1.76 -2.76
CA ASP A 449 25.14 2.16 -2.29
C ASP A 449 25.26 2.85 -0.92
N LYS A 450 26.14 2.35 -0.03
CA LYS A 450 26.53 3.03 1.21
C LYS A 450 27.22 4.37 0.96
N LYS A 451 28.19 4.45 0.04
CA LYS A 451 28.85 5.73 -0.32
C LYS A 451 27.86 6.73 -0.93
N LYS A 452 26.85 6.27 -1.67
CA LYS A 452 25.79 7.14 -2.21
C LYS A 452 24.89 7.68 -1.10
N ALA A 453 24.41 6.81 -0.21
CA ALA A 453 23.63 7.22 0.96
C ALA A 453 24.41 8.12 1.92
N GLN A 454 25.69 7.81 2.15
CA GLN A 454 26.55 8.62 2.98
C GLN A 454 26.90 9.95 2.32
N ARG A 455 27.19 10.01 1.00
CA ARG A 455 27.32 11.30 0.29
C ARG A 455 26.05 12.14 0.38
N LEU A 456 24.85 11.55 0.29
CA LEU A 456 23.60 12.29 0.46
C LEU A 456 23.45 12.84 1.89
N ALA A 457 23.88 12.08 2.91
CA ALA A 457 23.88 12.53 4.30
C ALA A 457 24.97 13.58 4.57
N ASP A 458 26.21 13.34 4.14
CA ASP A 458 27.35 14.25 4.27
C ASP A 458 27.08 15.56 3.50
N HIS A 459 26.39 15.53 2.35
CA HIS A 459 26.00 16.75 1.64
C HIS A 459 24.90 17.50 2.39
N ALA A 460 23.93 16.80 2.98
CA ALA A 460 22.93 17.43 3.86
C ALA A 460 23.57 18.00 5.15
N GLU A 461 24.59 17.35 5.71
CA GLU A 461 25.32 17.82 6.90
C GLU A 461 26.25 19.00 6.55
N VAL A 462 26.96 18.96 5.42
CA VAL A 462 27.81 20.05 4.92
C VAL A 462 26.98 21.28 4.55
N MET A 463 25.81 21.12 3.92
CA MET A 463 24.89 22.26 3.74
C MET A 463 24.50 22.87 5.08
N ARG A 464 24.24 22.04 6.10
CA ARG A 464 23.86 22.47 7.46
C ARG A 464 25.01 23.06 8.30
N VAL A 465 26.25 22.83 7.89
CA VAL A 465 27.46 23.43 8.49
C VAL A 465 27.85 24.69 7.73
N ALA A 466 27.72 24.72 6.40
CA ALA A 466 27.86 25.93 5.59
C ALA A 466 26.83 27.00 6.00
N GLU A 467 25.56 26.63 6.19
CA GLU A 467 24.53 27.49 6.79
C GLU A 467 24.92 28.03 8.19
N LYS A 468 25.84 27.37 8.90
CA LYS A 468 26.33 27.81 10.23
C LYS A 468 27.66 28.55 10.20
N GLU A 469 28.48 28.36 9.16
CA GLU A 469 29.75 29.05 8.98
C GLU A 469 29.54 30.38 8.23
N GLU A 470 28.59 30.45 7.29
CA GLU A 470 28.12 31.73 6.72
C GLU A 470 27.47 32.64 7.79
N ASP A 471 26.87 32.09 8.84
CA ASP A 471 26.39 32.84 10.02
C ASP A 471 27.52 33.38 10.92
N ILE A 472 28.76 32.87 10.78
CA ILE A 472 29.91 33.23 11.63
C ILE A 472 30.92 34.12 10.89
N GLU A 473 31.21 33.88 9.61
CA GLU A 473 32.13 34.72 8.83
C GLU A 473 31.52 36.09 8.44
N ASN A 474 30.19 36.24 8.45
CA ASN A 474 29.52 37.53 8.20
C ASN A 474 29.66 38.57 9.33
N ILE A 475 30.55 38.36 10.31
CA ILE A 475 30.80 39.31 11.43
C ILE A 475 32.10 40.12 11.25
N GLU A 476 33.11 39.64 10.52
CA GLU A 476 34.39 40.37 10.33
C GLU A 476 34.99 40.23 8.92
N GLY A 477 35.37 41.36 8.30
CA GLY A 477 36.37 41.39 7.23
C GLY A 477 35.89 41.76 5.82
N ASN A 478 35.96 43.04 5.48
CA ASN A 478 35.78 43.55 4.12
C ASN A 478 37.12 43.58 3.37
N GLU A 479 37.29 42.87 2.24
CA GLU A 479 38.07 43.33 1.06
C GLU A 479 38.06 42.37 -0.16
N GLN A 480 37.35 42.78 -1.21
CA GLN A 480 37.78 42.85 -2.62
C GLN A 480 38.81 41.83 -3.20
N THR A 481 38.38 40.94 -4.11
CA THR A 481 39.21 40.57 -5.30
C THR A 481 38.41 40.02 -6.49
N ASP A 482 38.78 40.46 -7.69
CA ASP A 482 38.24 40.07 -9.02
C ASP A 482 38.80 38.71 -9.49
N ILE A 483 37.97 37.80 -10.02
CA ILE A 483 38.38 36.89 -11.13
C ILE A 483 37.23 36.79 -12.15
N ARG A 484 37.55 37.13 -13.41
CA ARG A 484 36.65 37.08 -14.58
C ARG A 484 36.80 35.78 -15.39
N CYS A 485 35.88 35.61 -16.35
CA CYS A 485 35.78 34.56 -17.39
C CYS A 485 35.13 33.24 -16.90
N PHE A 486 34.12 32.66 -17.57
CA PHE A 486 33.67 32.79 -18.96
C PHE A 486 32.15 33.05 -19.13
N ILE A 487 31.82 34.01 -19.99
CA ILE A 487 30.68 34.07 -20.92
C ILE A 487 29.31 33.47 -20.46
N GLY A 488 28.45 34.34 -19.90
CA GLY A 488 27.05 34.47 -20.33
C GLY A 488 25.94 33.59 -19.71
N PRO A 489 25.59 33.76 -18.41
CA PRO A 489 24.46 33.03 -17.79
C PRO A 489 23.06 33.64 -18.01
N ALA A 490 22.91 34.74 -18.77
CA ALA A 490 21.66 35.48 -18.87
C ALA A 490 20.50 34.74 -19.59
N TYR A 491 20.80 33.79 -20.49
CA TYR A 491 19.78 33.02 -21.23
C TYR A 491 19.46 31.65 -20.62
N PHE A 492 20.32 31.13 -19.74
CA PHE A 492 20.18 29.77 -19.18
C PHE A 492 19.54 29.75 -17.78
N VAL A 493 19.65 30.83 -17.01
CA VAL A 493 19.13 30.91 -15.63
C VAL A 493 17.61 31.06 -15.57
N ALA A 494 16.98 31.62 -16.61
CA ALA A 494 15.51 31.72 -16.70
C ALA A 494 14.82 30.36 -16.94
N LEU A 495 15.48 29.42 -17.62
CA LEU A 495 14.91 28.13 -18.02
C LEU A 495 15.07 27.00 -16.98
N LEU A 496 15.88 27.21 -15.94
CA LEU A 496 16.21 26.18 -14.93
C LEU A 496 15.47 26.33 -13.59
N ARG A 497 14.55 27.29 -13.45
CA ARG A 497 13.75 27.50 -12.21
C ARG A 497 12.35 26.88 -12.22
N THR A 498 11.93 26.29 -13.33
CA THR A 498 10.75 25.42 -13.37
C THR A 498 11.19 23.97 -13.48
N PRO A 499 10.76 23.06 -12.58
CA PRO A 499 10.92 21.62 -12.84
C PRO A 499 10.22 21.28 -14.16
N PRO A 500 10.75 20.35 -14.96
CA PRO A 500 10.11 19.95 -16.21
C PRO A 500 8.72 19.40 -15.89
N LYS A 501 7.68 20.13 -16.31
CA LYS A 501 6.30 19.65 -16.26
C LYS A 501 6.18 18.42 -17.16
N MET A 502 5.27 17.50 -16.80
CA MET A 502 4.90 16.39 -17.68
C MET A 502 4.51 16.94 -19.07
N PRO A 503 4.85 16.23 -20.17
CA PRO A 503 4.48 16.67 -21.50
C PRO A 503 2.95 16.81 -21.60
N VAL A 504 2.51 17.97 -22.07
CA VAL A 504 1.10 18.25 -22.34
C VAL A 504 0.58 17.32 -23.44
N LEU A 505 -0.68 16.88 -23.36
CA LEU A 505 -1.30 16.13 -24.45
C LEU A 505 -1.78 17.11 -25.52
N GLU A 506 -1.02 17.23 -26.61
CA GLU A 506 -1.35 18.03 -27.79
C GLU A 506 -2.74 17.67 -28.35
N GLY A 507 -3.56 18.69 -28.62
CA GLY A 507 -4.96 18.56 -29.02
C GLY A 507 -5.96 18.46 -27.85
N PHE A 508 -5.50 18.34 -26.60
CA PHE A 508 -6.35 18.34 -25.39
C PHE A 508 -5.91 19.37 -24.34
N SER A 509 -4.66 19.33 -23.89
CA SER A 509 -4.14 20.19 -22.81
C SER A 509 -3.92 21.65 -23.23
N ASP A 510 -3.79 21.88 -24.53
CA ASP A 510 -3.66 23.17 -25.23
C ASP A 510 -4.97 23.64 -25.87
N ASN A 511 -6.06 22.87 -25.71
CA ASN A 511 -7.31 23.05 -26.42
C ASN A 511 -8.21 24.12 -25.74
N THR A 512 -8.75 25.02 -26.56
CA THR A 512 -9.64 26.12 -26.16
C THR A 512 -11.05 25.69 -25.79
N PHE A 513 -11.54 24.57 -26.33
CA PHE A 513 -12.93 24.12 -26.19
C PHE A 513 -13.96 25.24 -26.44
N GLU A 514 -13.84 25.93 -27.57
CA GLU A 514 -14.76 26.99 -28.01
C GLU A 514 -15.69 26.53 -29.14
N SER A 515 -15.30 25.49 -29.88
CA SER A 515 -16.00 25.02 -31.08
C SER A 515 -16.43 23.54 -31.04
N TYR A 516 -17.09 23.09 -32.10
CA TYR A 516 -17.42 21.67 -32.33
C TYR A 516 -16.14 20.87 -32.67
N GLU A 517 -15.28 21.49 -33.48
CA GLU A 517 -14.02 20.96 -33.97
C GLU A 517 -13.02 20.74 -32.83
N ASP A 518 -13.05 21.60 -31.81
CA ASP A 518 -12.25 21.47 -30.59
C ASP A 518 -12.58 20.19 -29.81
N LEU A 519 -13.86 19.79 -29.72
CA LEU A 519 -14.25 18.52 -29.10
C LEU A 519 -13.76 17.30 -29.91
N ILE A 520 -13.71 17.42 -31.24
CA ILE A 520 -13.19 16.38 -32.12
C ILE A 520 -11.69 16.24 -31.91
N LYS A 521 -10.92 17.34 -31.91
CA LYS A 521 -9.48 17.34 -31.59
C LYS A 521 -9.19 16.70 -30.24
N ALA A 522 -9.96 17.06 -29.22
CA ALA A 522 -9.85 16.46 -27.89
C ALA A 522 -10.12 14.94 -27.89
N ALA A 523 -11.13 14.48 -28.63
CA ALA A 523 -11.41 13.05 -28.81
C ALA A 523 -10.25 12.34 -29.53
N VAL A 524 -9.73 12.93 -30.62
CA VAL A 524 -8.60 12.40 -31.39
C VAL A 524 -7.37 12.27 -30.49
N ALA A 525 -7.03 13.32 -29.73
CA ALA A 525 -5.91 13.35 -28.81
C ALA A 525 -5.99 12.25 -27.73
N ILE A 526 -7.16 12.00 -27.14
CA ILE A 526 -7.36 10.95 -26.12
C ILE A 526 -7.30 9.53 -26.72
N LEU A 527 -7.76 9.35 -27.96
CA LEU A 527 -7.83 8.04 -28.63
C LEU A 527 -6.50 7.62 -29.28
N ARG A 528 -5.78 8.55 -29.93
CA ARG A 528 -4.52 8.29 -30.66
C ARG A 528 -3.47 7.49 -29.83
N PRO A 529 -3.26 7.75 -28.52
CA PRO A 529 -2.35 6.96 -27.68
C PRO A 529 -2.67 5.47 -27.60
N LEU A 530 -3.95 5.07 -27.73
CA LEU A 530 -4.40 3.68 -27.61
C LEU A 530 -3.99 2.80 -28.80
N GLU A 531 -3.66 3.37 -29.97
CA GLU A 531 -3.29 2.61 -31.17
C GLU A 531 -2.13 1.64 -30.93
N ARG A 532 -1.11 2.10 -30.17
CA ARG A 532 0.07 1.28 -29.81
C ARG A 532 -0.24 0.12 -28.87
N TYR A 533 -1.42 0.12 -28.25
CA TYR A 533 -1.86 -0.84 -27.25
C TYR A 533 -2.92 -1.82 -27.74
N LYS A 534 -3.36 -1.69 -29.00
CA LYS A 534 -4.22 -2.68 -29.65
C LYS A 534 -3.48 -3.99 -29.90
N SER A 535 -4.19 -5.08 -29.71
CA SER A 535 -3.79 -6.43 -30.10
C SER A 535 -3.72 -6.60 -31.62
N VAL A 536 -3.21 -7.75 -32.09
CA VAL A 536 -2.97 -7.99 -33.53
C VAL A 536 -4.29 -8.04 -34.29
N GLY A 537 -5.28 -8.76 -33.76
CA GLY A 537 -6.67 -8.80 -34.24
C GLY A 537 -7.52 -7.60 -33.81
N LYS A 538 -6.92 -6.57 -33.18
CA LYS A 538 -7.54 -5.30 -32.76
C LYS A 538 -8.66 -5.42 -31.71
N ALA A 539 -9.00 -6.62 -31.24
CA ALA A 539 -10.12 -6.85 -30.32
C ALA A 539 -9.82 -6.48 -28.86
N ARG A 540 -8.57 -6.26 -28.48
CA ARG A 540 -8.13 -6.09 -27.10
C ARG A 540 -7.17 -4.91 -26.97
N ILE A 541 -7.31 -4.10 -25.92
CA ILE A 541 -6.41 -2.96 -25.65
C ILE A 541 -5.77 -3.09 -24.26
N LYS A 542 -4.44 -3.24 -24.24
CA LYS A 542 -3.65 -3.43 -23.00
C LYS A 542 -2.67 -2.28 -22.78
N ILE A 543 -3.10 -1.27 -22.02
CA ILE A 543 -2.23 -0.17 -21.57
C ILE A 543 -1.08 -0.75 -20.72
N ALA A 544 0.13 -0.19 -20.85
CA ALA A 544 1.36 -0.76 -20.26
C ALA A 544 1.39 -0.79 -18.72
N THR A 545 0.53 -0.03 -18.05
CA THR A 545 0.55 0.19 -16.61
C THR A 545 0.18 -1.07 -15.82
N ALA A 546 1.15 -1.61 -15.06
CA ALA A 546 1.03 -2.90 -14.37
C ALA A 546 0.23 -2.85 -13.04
N THR A 547 -1.02 -2.40 -13.10
CA THR A 547 -2.03 -2.51 -12.04
C THR A 547 -3.06 -3.59 -12.40
N GLY A 548 -4.11 -3.79 -11.59
CA GLY A 548 -5.12 -4.81 -11.85
C GLY A 548 -6.38 -4.66 -11.01
N ALA A 549 -7.48 -5.22 -11.52
CA ALA A 549 -8.81 -5.16 -10.95
C ALA A 549 -9.28 -6.54 -10.43
N GLY A 550 -10.50 -6.60 -9.90
CA GLY A 550 -11.12 -7.81 -9.34
C GLY A 550 -11.65 -8.84 -10.36
N PHE A 551 -11.38 -8.64 -11.66
CA PHE A 551 -11.84 -9.48 -12.78
C PHE A 551 -10.68 -9.92 -13.67
N SER A 552 -10.97 -10.70 -14.73
CA SER A 552 -9.94 -11.28 -15.60
C SER A 552 -9.18 -10.23 -16.43
N GLU A 553 -7.93 -10.55 -16.76
CA GLU A 553 -7.10 -9.74 -17.66
C GLU A 553 -7.75 -9.58 -19.06
N THR A 554 -8.42 -10.61 -19.57
CA THR A 554 -9.17 -10.53 -20.84
C THR A 554 -10.30 -9.51 -20.76
N ALA A 555 -11.06 -9.50 -19.65
CA ALA A 555 -12.10 -8.51 -19.44
C ALA A 555 -11.53 -7.09 -19.29
N ALA A 556 -10.39 -6.92 -18.60
CA ALA A 556 -9.68 -5.63 -18.54
C ALA A 556 -9.27 -5.11 -19.92
N GLN A 557 -8.82 -5.99 -20.81
CA GLN A 557 -8.46 -5.61 -22.19
C GLN A 557 -9.68 -5.34 -23.08
N LEU A 558 -10.82 -5.99 -22.81
CA LEU A 558 -12.11 -5.63 -23.40
C LEU A 558 -12.57 -4.24 -22.91
N GLU A 559 -12.39 -3.86 -21.64
CA GLU A 559 -12.69 -2.49 -21.18
C GLU A 559 -11.94 -1.44 -22.03
N GLY A 560 -10.68 -1.73 -22.34
CA GLY A 560 -9.83 -0.84 -23.15
C GLY A 560 -10.30 -0.71 -24.59
N PHE A 561 -10.91 -1.76 -25.15
CA PHE A 561 -11.52 -1.72 -26.48
C PHE A 561 -12.89 -1.02 -26.46
N ALA A 562 -13.73 -1.37 -25.48
CA ALA A 562 -15.14 -1.01 -25.45
C ALA A 562 -15.40 0.42 -24.94
N ARG A 563 -14.67 0.90 -23.92
CA ARG A 563 -14.90 2.26 -23.37
C ARG A 563 -14.55 3.40 -24.34
N PRO A 564 -13.60 3.27 -25.27
CA PRO A 564 -13.48 4.16 -26.43
C PRO A 564 -14.74 4.32 -27.29
N LEU A 565 -15.66 3.36 -27.32
CA LEU A 565 -16.82 3.37 -28.23
C LEU A 565 -17.78 4.55 -27.98
N TRP A 566 -17.79 5.15 -26.78
CA TRP A 566 -18.56 6.36 -26.48
C TRP A 566 -18.20 7.55 -27.36
N ALA A 567 -16.94 7.64 -27.80
CA ALA A 567 -16.49 8.63 -28.78
C ALA A 567 -16.38 8.04 -30.19
N VAL A 568 -15.80 6.83 -30.33
CA VAL A 568 -15.54 6.21 -31.64
C VAL A 568 -16.83 6.00 -32.47
N ALA A 569 -17.96 5.65 -31.84
CA ALA A 569 -19.21 5.47 -32.57
C ALA A 569 -19.75 6.77 -33.18
N GLU A 570 -19.67 7.89 -32.44
CA GLU A 570 -20.07 9.22 -32.93
C GLU A 570 -19.08 9.72 -34.00
N LEU A 571 -17.78 9.50 -33.83
CA LEU A 571 -16.74 9.84 -34.81
C LEU A 571 -16.88 9.06 -36.14
N LEU A 572 -17.22 7.77 -36.09
CA LEU A 572 -17.55 6.98 -37.30
C LEU A 572 -18.82 7.48 -37.99
N SER A 573 -19.86 7.76 -37.21
CA SER A 573 -21.12 8.32 -37.72
C SER A 573 -20.91 9.69 -38.39
N LEU A 574 -20.02 10.52 -37.83
CA LEU A 574 -19.59 11.78 -38.41
C LEU A 574 -18.76 11.59 -39.69
N LYS A 575 -17.75 10.71 -39.68
CA LYS A 575 -16.89 10.42 -40.85
C LYS A 575 -17.69 9.97 -42.07
N ALA A 576 -18.74 9.18 -41.87
CA ALA A 576 -19.64 8.72 -42.93
C ALA A 576 -20.55 9.84 -43.49
N ARG A 577 -20.83 10.89 -42.71
CA ARG A 577 -21.68 12.03 -43.12
C ARG A 577 -20.89 13.19 -43.72
N GLU A 578 -19.70 13.47 -43.17
CA GLU A 578 -18.84 14.60 -43.55
C GLU A 578 -17.36 14.15 -43.77
N PRO A 579 -17.05 13.30 -44.77
CA PRO A 579 -15.72 12.68 -44.89
C PRO A 579 -14.57 13.64 -45.25
N THR A 580 -14.86 14.84 -45.79
CA THR A 580 -13.87 15.78 -46.32
C THR A 580 -13.62 17.02 -45.45
N SER A 581 -14.35 17.21 -44.35
CA SER A 581 -14.33 18.48 -43.58
C SER A 581 -13.36 18.51 -42.38
N LEU A 582 -12.74 17.39 -42.01
CA LEU A 582 -12.02 17.22 -40.74
C LEU A 582 -10.68 16.46 -40.92
N PRO A 583 -9.55 17.15 -41.12
CA PRO A 583 -8.23 16.52 -41.31
C PRO A 583 -7.79 15.66 -40.12
N ASP A 584 -7.97 16.16 -38.89
CA ASP A 584 -7.58 15.47 -37.64
C ASP A 584 -8.24 14.07 -37.50
N LEU A 585 -9.40 13.88 -38.12
CA LEU A 585 -10.17 12.63 -38.10
C LEU A 585 -9.57 11.56 -39.03
N GLN A 586 -8.80 11.97 -40.05
CA GLN A 586 -8.22 11.05 -41.04
C GLN A 586 -7.01 10.29 -40.49
N GLU A 587 -6.38 10.78 -39.42
CA GLU A 587 -5.23 10.14 -38.77
C GLU A 587 -5.60 8.95 -37.88
N LEU A 588 -6.88 8.76 -37.55
CA LEU A 588 -7.36 7.66 -36.72
C LEU A 588 -7.88 6.48 -37.55
N ASP A 589 -7.35 5.30 -37.25
CA ASP A 589 -7.83 4.00 -37.77
C ASP A 589 -9.11 3.58 -37.04
N LEU A 590 -10.21 4.32 -37.28
CA LEU A 590 -11.53 4.01 -36.69
C LEU A 590 -12.08 2.64 -37.16
N GLU A 591 -11.70 2.19 -38.36
CA GLU A 591 -12.10 0.89 -38.94
C GLU A 591 -11.58 -0.30 -38.13
N SER A 592 -10.42 -0.16 -37.48
CA SER A 592 -9.90 -1.19 -36.58
C SER A 592 -10.80 -1.51 -35.38
N TRP A 593 -11.73 -0.62 -34.98
CA TRP A 593 -12.74 -0.96 -33.97
C TRP A 593 -13.82 -1.88 -34.52
N ILE A 594 -14.20 -1.74 -35.79
CA ILE A 594 -15.14 -2.67 -36.46
C ILE A 594 -14.47 -4.04 -36.61
N THR A 595 -13.21 -4.06 -37.04
CA THR A 595 -12.36 -5.27 -37.11
C THR A 595 -12.21 -5.92 -35.74
N GLY A 596 -11.93 -5.13 -34.70
CA GLY A 596 -11.77 -5.61 -33.33
C GLY A 596 -13.05 -6.16 -32.72
N LEU A 597 -14.22 -5.56 -33.00
CA LEU A 597 -15.51 -6.12 -32.57
C LEU A 597 -15.74 -7.49 -33.21
N LYS A 598 -15.55 -7.61 -34.53
CA LYS A 598 -15.70 -8.87 -35.28
C LYS A 598 -14.80 -9.97 -34.70
N ASN A 599 -13.52 -9.68 -34.49
CA ASN A 599 -12.55 -10.63 -33.94
C ASN A 599 -12.73 -10.90 -32.44
N GLY A 600 -13.41 -10.01 -31.70
CA GLY A 600 -13.66 -10.14 -30.27
C GLY A 600 -14.85 -11.01 -29.92
N VAL A 601 -15.87 -11.06 -30.79
CA VAL A 601 -17.08 -11.90 -30.62
C VAL A 601 -17.00 -13.26 -31.33
N ASP A 602 -16.00 -13.48 -32.20
CA ASP A 602 -15.81 -14.74 -32.91
C ASP A 602 -15.13 -15.82 -32.02
N PRO A 603 -15.79 -16.94 -31.70
CA PRO A 603 -15.20 -18.01 -30.88
C PRO A 603 -14.00 -18.73 -31.55
N ALA A 604 -13.84 -18.62 -32.87
CA ALA A 604 -12.69 -19.18 -33.59
C ALA A 604 -11.45 -18.27 -33.52
N SER A 605 -11.62 -17.00 -33.14
CA SER A 605 -10.53 -16.03 -33.02
C SER A 605 -9.68 -16.29 -31.78
N PRO A 606 -8.33 -16.24 -31.87
CA PRO A 606 -7.46 -16.29 -30.68
C PRO A 606 -7.65 -15.08 -29.75
N GLU A 607 -8.32 -14.02 -30.24
CA GLU A 607 -8.65 -12.83 -29.48
C GLU A 607 -10.07 -12.80 -28.90
N TYR A 608 -10.87 -13.88 -29.10
CA TYR A 608 -12.21 -14.03 -28.53
C TYR A 608 -12.27 -13.58 -27.08
N TRP A 609 -13.25 -12.75 -26.71
CA TRP A 609 -13.35 -12.24 -25.35
C TRP A 609 -13.74 -13.32 -24.34
N GLY A 610 -14.28 -14.45 -24.80
CA GLY A 610 -14.81 -15.52 -23.97
C GLY A 610 -16.28 -15.31 -23.60
N ASP A 611 -16.90 -16.40 -23.18
CA ASP A 611 -18.30 -16.39 -22.74
C ASP A 611 -18.49 -15.63 -21.43
N VAL A 612 -19.72 -15.16 -21.24
CA VAL A 612 -20.17 -14.37 -20.10
C VAL A 612 -20.54 -15.30 -18.95
N SER A 613 -19.94 -15.09 -17.77
CA SER A 613 -20.36 -15.75 -16.51
C SER A 613 -21.34 -14.90 -15.70
N GLU A 614 -21.84 -15.44 -14.59
CA GLU A 614 -22.63 -14.67 -13.62
C GLU A 614 -21.84 -13.46 -13.08
N SER A 615 -22.47 -12.28 -13.05
CA SER A 615 -21.86 -11.02 -12.57
C SER A 615 -20.47 -10.71 -13.17
N ASP A 616 -20.30 -10.95 -14.48
CA ASP A 616 -19.05 -10.75 -15.21
C ASP A 616 -18.86 -9.30 -15.69
N GLN A 617 -17.63 -8.80 -15.63
CA GLN A 617 -17.25 -7.49 -16.18
C GLN A 617 -17.55 -7.37 -17.69
N ARG A 618 -17.56 -8.48 -18.45
CA ARG A 618 -17.99 -8.47 -19.86
C ARG A 618 -19.39 -7.88 -20.05
N MET A 619 -20.30 -8.13 -19.11
CA MET A 619 -21.68 -7.61 -19.13
C MET A 619 -21.73 -6.08 -19.03
N VAL A 620 -20.72 -5.47 -18.39
CA VAL A 620 -20.58 -4.02 -18.26
C VAL A 620 -20.13 -3.41 -19.58
N GLU A 621 -19.14 -4.02 -20.23
CA GLU A 621 -18.56 -3.50 -21.47
C GLU A 621 -19.51 -3.65 -22.67
N MET A 622 -20.43 -4.62 -22.60
CA MET A 622 -21.56 -4.75 -23.53
C MET A 622 -22.45 -3.49 -23.60
N GLU A 623 -22.53 -2.63 -22.56
CA GLU A 623 -23.24 -1.34 -22.65
C GLU A 623 -22.63 -0.44 -23.74
N SER A 624 -21.29 -0.36 -23.78
CA SER A 624 -20.58 0.52 -24.72
C SER A 624 -20.67 -0.02 -26.16
N ILE A 625 -20.72 -1.35 -26.32
CA ILE A 625 -20.96 -2.02 -27.62
C ILE A 625 -22.41 -1.80 -28.08
N ALA A 626 -23.38 -1.93 -27.16
CA ALA A 626 -24.79 -1.65 -27.46
C ALA A 626 -25.01 -0.18 -27.85
N TYR A 627 -24.32 0.76 -27.19
CA TYR A 627 -24.32 2.18 -27.60
C TYR A 627 -23.80 2.36 -29.02
N ALA A 628 -22.67 1.73 -29.36
CA ALA A 628 -22.08 1.82 -30.70
C ALA A 628 -23.03 1.29 -31.79
N LEU A 629 -23.71 0.17 -31.51
CA LEU A 629 -24.74 -0.40 -32.38
C LEU A 629 -25.96 0.52 -32.56
N LEU A 630 -26.40 1.20 -31.50
CA LEU A 630 -27.54 2.12 -31.53
C LEU A 630 -27.22 3.45 -32.24
N VAL A 631 -25.99 3.95 -32.12
CA VAL A 631 -25.53 5.19 -32.75
C VAL A 631 -25.13 4.99 -34.22
N SER A 632 -24.49 3.86 -34.53
CA SER A 632 -23.84 3.61 -35.82
C SER A 632 -24.12 2.19 -36.33
N PRO A 633 -25.40 1.82 -36.55
CA PRO A 633 -25.79 0.44 -36.88
C PRO A 633 -25.18 -0.05 -38.20
N SER A 634 -24.99 0.82 -39.20
CA SER A 634 -24.38 0.45 -40.49
C SER A 634 -22.95 -0.08 -40.35
N HIS A 635 -22.19 0.42 -39.37
CA HIS A 635 -20.79 0.05 -39.17
C HIS A 635 -20.63 -1.19 -38.27
N PHE A 636 -21.46 -1.33 -37.23
CA PHE A 636 -21.28 -2.37 -36.21
C PHE A 636 -22.24 -3.57 -36.32
N SER A 637 -23.30 -3.52 -37.14
CA SER A 637 -24.30 -4.60 -37.24
C SER A 637 -23.90 -5.78 -38.14
N PHE A 638 -22.78 -5.66 -38.86
CA PHE A 638 -22.27 -6.65 -39.81
C PHE A 638 -23.33 -7.15 -40.82
N SER A 639 -24.16 -6.25 -41.36
CA SER A 639 -25.27 -6.62 -42.27
C SER A 639 -24.84 -7.38 -43.52
N GLU A 640 -23.59 -7.23 -43.97
CA GLU A 640 -23.02 -7.93 -45.13
C GLU A 640 -22.24 -9.21 -44.76
N ASP A 641 -21.93 -9.41 -43.48
CA ASP A 641 -21.20 -10.59 -42.97
C ASP A 641 -22.06 -11.36 -41.97
N GLN A 642 -22.81 -12.32 -42.50
CA GLN A 642 -23.76 -13.11 -41.73
C GLN A 642 -23.11 -13.96 -40.63
N ILE A 643 -21.82 -14.32 -40.76
CA ILE A 643 -21.08 -15.07 -39.72
C ILE A 643 -20.73 -14.14 -38.57
N ALA A 644 -20.12 -12.99 -38.87
CA ALA A 644 -19.81 -11.97 -37.85
C ALA A 644 -21.07 -11.46 -37.14
N ARG A 645 -22.17 -11.25 -37.89
CA ARG A 645 -23.49 -10.90 -37.35
C ARG A 645 -24.04 -11.97 -36.41
N SER A 646 -23.97 -13.25 -36.81
CA SER A 646 -24.42 -14.37 -35.97
C SER A 646 -23.60 -14.47 -34.68
N ASN A 647 -22.27 -14.38 -34.77
CA ASN A 647 -21.38 -14.37 -33.61
C ASN A 647 -21.69 -13.21 -32.65
N LEU A 648 -21.89 -11.99 -33.17
CA LEU A 648 -22.27 -10.82 -32.37
C LEU A 648 -23.62 -11.01 -31.67
N VAL A 649 -24.65 -11.48 -32.38
CA VAL A 649 -25.98 -11.76 -31.81
C VAL A 649 -25.89 -12.83 -30.71
N ASN A 650 -25.16 -13.92 -30.97
CA ASN A 650 -24.98 -15.01 -30.01
C ASN A 650 -24.24 -14.57 -28.75
N TRP A 651 -23.16 -13.79 -28.90
CA TRP A 651 -22.39 -13.26 -27.77
C TRP A 651 -23.21 -12.28 -26.92
N LEU A 652 -23.93 -11.35 -27.56
CA LEU A 652 -24.81 -10.40 -26.86
C LEU A 652 -25.97 -11.09 -26.15
N ARG A 653 -26.60 -12.11 -26.76
CA ARG A 653 -27.74 -12.84 -26.18
C ARG A 653 -27.41 -13.50 -24.83
N GLN A 654 -26.15 -13.89 -24.59
CA GLN A 654 -25.72 -14.53 -23.34
C GLN A 654 -26.12 -13.74 -22.07
N ILE A 655 -26.24 -12.40 -22.17
CA ILE A 655 -26.62 -11.53 -21.05
C ILE A 655 -28.01 -11.82 -20.46
N ASN A 656 -28.91 -12.42 -21.26
CA ASN A 656 -30.29 -12.70 -20.86
C ASN A 656 -30.42 -13.95 -19.97
N ASP A 657 -29.48 -14.88 -20.12
CA ASP A 657 -29.41 -16.17 -19.41
C ASP A 657 -28.58 -16.10 -18.12
N ARG A 658 -28.13 -14.90 -17.74
CA ARG A 658 -27.32 -14.63 -16.54
C ARG A 658 -28.07 -13.77 -15.52
N GLU A 659 -27.75 -13.97 -14.25
CA GLU A 659 -28.17 -13.10 -13.16
C GLU A 659 -27.46 -11.76 -13.22
N MET A 660 -28.26 -10.70 -13.15
CA MET A 660 -27.78 -9.33 -13.05
C MET A 660 -27.83 -8.85 -11.59
N PRO A 661 -26.77 -8.22 -11.05
CA PRO A 661 -26.83 -7.58 -9.74
C PRO A 661 -27.98 -6.55 -9.66
N LEU A 662 -28.55 -6.38 -8.46
CA LEU A 662 -29.61 -5.39 -8.20
C LEU A 662 -28.99 -4.00 -7.98
N ASN A 663 -28.60 -3.38 -9.10
CA ASN A 663 -27.98 -2.07 -9.22
C ASN A 663 -28.02 -1.61 -10.69
N ASN A 664 -27.20 -0.62 -11.06
CA ASN A 664 -27.09 -0.11 -12.43
C ASN A 664 -26.79 -1.16 -13.53
N TRP A 665 -26.36 -2.38 -13.20
CA TRP A 665 -26.04 -3.41 -14.22
C TRP A 665 -27.25 -3.80 -15.07
N ARG A 666 -28.45 -3.63 -14.52
CA ARG A 666 -29.72 -3.82 -15.22
C ARG A 666 -29.83 -2.94 -16.48
N TRP A 667 -29.28 -1.71 -16.46
CA TRP A 667 -29.23 -0.85 -17.65
C TRP A 667 -28.43 -1.47 -18.80
N PHE A 668 -27.35 -2.20 -18.50
CA PHE A 668 -26.50 -2.80 -19.52
C PHE A 668 -27.29 -3.84 -20.34
N ARG A 669 -28.10 -4.67 -19.67
CA ARG A 669 -28.99 -5.63 -20.35
C ARG A 669 -30.13 -4.95 -21.10
N VAL A 670 -30.71 -3.88 -20.54
CA VAL A 670 -31.70 -3.06 -21.28
C VAL A 670 -31.11 -2.55 -22.59
N PHE A 671 -29.91 -1.94 -22.58
CA PHE A 671 -29.28 -1.45 -23.81
C PHE A 671 -28.88 -2.55 -24.79
N VAL A 672 -28.34 -3.67 -24.32
CA VAL A 672 -28.03 -4.81 -25.19
C VAL A 672 -29.28 -5.33 -25.90
N ASN A 673 -30.41 -5.46 -25.18
CA ASN A 673 -31.66 -5.89 -25.79
C ASN A 673 -32.25 -4.83 -26.73
N LEU A 674 -32.14 -3.53 -26.41
CA LEU A 674 -32.51 -2.45 -27.35
C LEU A 674 -31.65 -2.50 -28.62
N ALA A 675 -30.34 -2.75 -28.53
CA ALA A 675 -29.45 -2.89 -29.67
C ALA A 675 -29.77 -4.15 -30.51
N LEU A 676 -30.08 -5.27 -29.85
CA LEU A 676 -30.55 -6.50 -30.52
C LEU A 676 -31.80 -6.23 -31.37
N VAL A 677 -32.77 -5.47 -30.84
CA VAL A 677 -33.99 -5.09 -31.58
C VAL A 677 -33.70 -4.07 -32.67
N LYS A 678 -33.14 -2.91 -32.32
CA LYS A 678 -33.02 -1.73 -33.20
C LYS A 678 -31.95 -1.86 -34.28
N ALA A 679 -30.81 -2.49 -33.98
CA ALA A 679 -29.67 -2.58 -34.90
C ALA A 679 -29.49 -4.00 -35.49
N LEU A 680 -29.92 -5.04 -34.77
CA LEU A 680 -29.76 -6.43 -35.19
C LEU A 680 -31.08 -7.12 -35.62
N GLY A 681 -32.21 -6.42 -35.56
CA GLY A 681 -33.49 -6.87 -36.14
C GLY A 681 -34.14 -8.03 -35.40
N ILE A 682 -33.79 -8.25 -34.13
CA ILE A 682 -34.46 -9.25 -33.29
C ILE A 682 -35.88 -8.75 -32.94
N PRO A 683 -36.94 -9.58 -33.06
CA PRO A 683 -38.27 -9.22 -32.60
C PRO A 683 -38.28 -8.75 -31.14
N LEU A 684 -39.01 -7.66 -30.86
CA LEU A 684 -39.09 -7.10 -29.52
C LEU A 684 -39.65 -8.12 -28.52
N GLU A 685 -40.60 -8.94 -28.96
CA GLU A 685 -41.31 -9.97 -28.20
C GLU A 685 -40.35 -11.00 -27.57
N GLU A 686 -39.22 -11.33 -28.22
CA GLU A 686 -38.23 -12.27 -27.70
C GLU A 686 -37.53 -11.76 -26.43
N VAL A 687 -37.35 -10.44 -26.31
CA VAL A 687 -36.57 -9.81 -25.24
C VAL A 687 -37.40 -8.93 -24.30
N ARG A 688 -38.63 -8.58 -24.69
CA ARG A 688 -39.51 -7.63 -23.99
C ARG A 688 -39.64 -7.92 -22.51
N ARG A 689 -39.94 -9.17 -22.14
CA ARG A 689 -40.07 -9.58 -20.72
C ARG A 689 -38.83 -9.24 -19.89
N LYS A 690 -37.63 -9.46 -20.44
CA LYS A 690 -36.35 -9.16 -19.74
C LYS A 690 -36.09 -7.66 -19.64
N ILE A 691 -36.47 -6.89 -20.66
CA ILE A 691 -36.42 -5.42 -20.63
C ILE A 691 -37.37 -4.90 -19.55
N ASP A 692 -38.62 -5.35 -19.53
CA ASP A 692 -39.65 -4.89 -18.60
C ASP A 692 -39.31 -5.24 -17.14
N GLU A 693 -38.85 -6.48 -16.87
CA GLU A 693 -38.37 -6.92 -15.54
C GLU A 693 -37.20 -6.07 -15.02
N ASP A 694 -36.24 -5.73 -15.89
CA ASP A 694 -35.09 -4.91 -15.50
C ASP A 694 -35.47 -3.44 -15.30
N LEU A 695 -36.37 -2.89 -16.14
CA LEU A 695 -36.85 -1.52 -16.01
C LEU A 695 -37.73 -1.32 -14.78
N GLU A 696 -38.61 -2.27 -14.43
CA GLU A 696 -39.37 -2.22 -13.17
C GLU A 696 -38.44 -2.20 -11.95
N ALA A 697 -37.39 -3.03 -11.97
CA ALA A 697 -36.38 -3.01 -10.92
C ALA A 697 -35.60 -1.69 -10.88
N LEU A 698 -35.24 -1.11 -12.03
CA LEU A 698 -34.55 0.18 -12.15
C LEU A 698 -35.41 1.36 -11.69
N ASP A 699 -36.70 1.36 -12.03
CA ASP A 699 -37.67 2.39 -11.62
C ASP A 699 -37.81 2.43 -10.09
N SER A 700 -37.68 1.27 -9.41
CA SER A 700 -37.65 1.20 -7.94
C SER A 700 -36.44 1.90 -7.27
N PHE A 701 -35.40 2.25 -8.03
CA PHE A 701 -34.22 2.94 -7.51
C PHE A 701 -34.36 4.47 -7.52
N TYR A 702 -35.40 5.00 -8.16
CA TYR A 702 -35.75 6.42 -8.11
C TYR A 702 -36.06 6.84 -6.66
N GLN A 703 -35.77 8.09 -6.32
CA GLN A 703 -36.02 8.65 -4.98
C GLN A 703 -36.95 9.88 -5.08
N GLU A 704 -36.37 11.09 -5.13
CA GLU A 704 -37.08 12.36 -5.22
C GLU A 704 -36.22 13.36 -6.02
N ASP A 705 -36.77 14.51 -6.43
CA ASP A 705 -36.05 15.60 -7.09
C ASP A 705 -35.21 15.20 -8.32
N GLY A 706 -35.58 14.13 -9.03
CA GLY A 706 -34.82 13.60 -10.16
C GLY A 706 -33.62 12.71 -9.77
N TRP A 707 -33.33 12.51 -8.49
CA TRP A 707 -32.21 11.68 -8.05
C TRP A 707 -32.58 10.20 -7.96
N SER A 708 -31.66 9.34 -8.39
CA SER A 708 -31.76 7.88 -8.31
C SER A 708 -30.53 7.29 -7.60
N SER A 709 -30.75 6.19 -6.87
CA SER A 709 -29.73 5.44 -6.13
C SER A 709 -29.12 4.31 -6.98
N ASP A 710 -27.87 3.91 -6.73
CA ASP A 710 -27.31 2.69 -7.35
C ASP A 710 -27.84 1.41 -6.69
N GLY A 711 -29.08 1.06 -7.02
CA GLY A 711 -29.87 0.01 -6.36
C GLY A 711 -30.62 0.51 -5.13
N PRO A 712 -31.37 -0.36 -4.43
CA PRO A 712 -32.33 0.04 -3.41
C PRO A 712 -31.69 0.86 -2.28
N TRP A 713 -32.29 2.01 -1.97
CA TRP A 713 -31.85 2.89 -0.89
C TRP A 713 -32.25 2.31 0.47
N GLY A 714 -31.29 2.16 1.39
CA GLY A 714 -31.55 1.53 2.69
C GLY A 714 -30.32 1.35 3.56
N GLU A 715 -30.36 0.39 4.48
CA GLU A 715 -29.28 0.16 5.46
C GLU A 715 -27.94 -0.26 4.85
N THR A 716 -27.96 -0.90 3.66
CA THR A 716 -26.72 -1.36 3.01
C THR A 716 -26.09 -0.32 2.08
N ARG A 717 -26.88 0.60 1.53
CA ARG A 717 -26.41 1.65 0.61
C ARG A 717 -27.32 2.88 0.62
N ARG A 718 -26.70 4.06 0.65
CA ARG A 718 -27.30 5.38 0.49
C ARG A 718 -26.33 6.19 -0.37
N GLN A 719 -26.40 5.99 -1.70
CA GLN A 719 -25.40 6.51 -2.65
C GLN A 719 -26.11 7.31 -3.74
N ALA A 720 -25.96 8.63 -3.70
CA ALA A 720 -26.46 9.59 -4.67
C ALA A 720 -25.30 10.52 -5.04
N ASP A 721 -24.47 10.06 -5.97
CA ASP A 721 -23.21 10.70 -6.39
C ASP A 721 -23.14 10.85 -7.91
N TYR A 722 -22.05 11.39 -8.46
CA TYR A 722 -21.92 11.57 -9.91
C TYR A 722 -22.04 10.26 -10.70
N TYR A 723 -21.79 9.09 -10.08
CA TYR A 723 -21.99 7.82 -10.76
C TYR A 723 -23.48 7.63 -11.06
N SER A 724 -24.36 7.71 -10.06
CA SER A 724 -25.80 7.58 -10.34
C SER A 724 -26.36 8.80 -11.08
N GLY A 725 -25.91 10.01 -10.73
CA GLY A 725 -26.46 11.28 -11.22
C GLY A 725 -25.94 11.78 -12.58
N SER A 726 -24.73 11.44 -13.03
CA SER A 726 -24.18 12.04 -14.27
C SER A 726 -23.79 11.03 -15.34
N PHE A 727 -23.23 9.87 -14.98
CA PHE A 727 -22.61 8.97 -15.97
C PHE A 727 -22.97 7.47 -15.86
N ALA A 728 -23.94 7.11 -15.02
CA ALA A 728 -24.60 5.80 -15.06
C ALA A 728 -26.12 5.93 -15.17
N ILE A 729 -26.86 6.18 -14.08
CA ILE A 729 -28.34 6.01 -14.09
C ILE A 729 -29.05 7.12 -14.85
N GLN A 730 -28.84 8.39 -14.48
CA GLN A 730 -29.44 9.52 -15.23
C GLN A 730 -29.00 9.52 -16.70
N PHE A 731 -27.73 9.22 -16.96
CA PHE A 731 -27.19 9.09 -18.32
C PHE A 731 -27.92 7.98 -19.11
N ALA A 732 -28.11 6.81 -18.51
CA ALA A 732 -28.87 5.71 -19.10
C ALA A 732 -30.34 6.09 -19.34
N GLN A 733 -31.00 6.77 -18.40
CA GLN A 733 -32.37 7.27 -18.61
C GLN A 733 -32.46 8.23 -19.82
N LEU A 734 -31.47 9.11 -19.99
CA LEU A 734 -31.38 10.01 -21.16
C LEU A 734 -31.12 9.26 -22.48
N LEU A 735 -30.26 8.25 -22.48
CA LEU A 735 -30.08 7.39 -23.65
C LEU A 735 -31.32 6.52 -23.96
N TYR A 736 -32.05 6.07 -22.93
CA TYR A 736 -33.31 5.37 -23.11
C TYR A 736 -34.36 6.28 -23.76
N ILE A 737 -34.43 7.56 -23.35
CA ILE A 737 -35.23 8.58 -24.05
C ILE A 737 -34.80 8.70 -25.52
N ARG A 738 -33.50 8.79 -25.82
CA ARG A 738 -32.97 8.91 -27.20
C ARG A 738 -33.32 7.72 -28.09
N PHE A 739 -33.28 6.49 -27.57
CA PHE A 739 -33.35 5.26 -28.39
C PHE A 739 -34.66 4.46 -28.29
N ALA A 740 -35.48 4.68 -27.25
CA ALA A 740 -36.66 3.87 -26.95
C ALA A 740 -37.97 4.68 -26.75
N SER A 741 -38.00 5.99 -27.04
CA SER A 741 -39.23 6.82 -26.94
C SER A 741 -40.39 6.31 -27.80
N ASP A 742 -40.12 5.56 -28.87
CA ASP A 742 -41.12 4.93 -29.75
C ASP A 742 -41.58 3.55 -29.26
N ILE A 743 -40.80 2.89 -28.40
CA ILE A 743 -41.14 1.61 -27.76
C ILE A 743 -41.94 1.85 -26.48
N ASP A 744 -41.46 2.75 -25.62
CA ASP A 744 -42.05 3.07 -24.31
C ASP A 744 -42.11 4.60 -24.11
N PRO A 745 -43.07 5.29 -24.76
CA PRO A 745 -43.24 6.73 -24.63
C PRO A 745 -43.63 7.16 -23.21
N ALA A 746 -44.30 6.30 -22.45
CA ALA A 746 -44.76 6.61 -21.09
C ALA A 746 -43.56 6.71 -20.12
N ARG A 747 -42.71 5.70 -20.08
CA ARG A 747 -41.49 5.71 -19.27
C ARG A 747 -40.49 6.76 -19.73
N ALA A 748 -40.36 6.96 -21.05
CA ALA A 748 -39.53 8.05 -21.59
C ALA A 748 -39.99 9.43 -21.07
N ASN A 749 -41.30 9.71 -21.01
CA ASN A 749 -41.83 10.96 -20.46
C ASN A 749 -41.61 11.10 -18.94
N ASN A 750 -41.68 9.99 -18.20
CA ASN A 750 -41.31 9.99 -16.77
C ASN A 750 -39.83 10.36 -16.59
N TYR A 751 -38.93 9.75 -17.38
CA TYR A 751 -37.50 10.07 -17.33
C TYR A 751 -37.18 11.51 -17.80
N ARG A 752 -37.90 12.06 -18.80
CA ARG A 752 -37.78 13.49 -19.16
C ARG A 752 -38.08 14.40 -17.97
N SER A 753 -39.12 14.07 -17.22
CA SER A 753 -39.53 14.81 -16.03
C SER A 753 -38.50 14.67 -14.89
N GLN A 754 -37.96 13.47 -14.67
CA GLN A 754 -36.88 13.23 -13.69
C GLN A 754 -35.61 14.00 -14.04
N ALA A 755 -35.17 13.98 -15.32
CA ALA A 755 -33.99 14.71 -15.77
C ALA A 755 -34.15 16.24 -15.61
N ARG A 756 -35.34 16.79 -15.88
CA ARG A 756 -35.66 18.21 -15.64
C ARG A 756 -35.54 18.58 -14.17
N SER A 757 -36.08 17.76 -13.26
CA SER A 757 -35.96 17.95 -11.82
C SER A 757 -34.51 17.84 -11.35
N PHE A 758 -33.76 16.85 -11.82
CA PHE A 758 -32.36 16.64 -11.49
C PHE A 758 -31.50 17.85 -11.89
N ALA A 759 -31.64 18.33 -13.13
CA ALA A 759 -30.91 19.48 -13.66
C ALA A 759 -31.07 20.74 -12.79
N SER A 760 -32.26 20.96 -12.21
CA SER A 760 -32.57 22.14 -11.37
C SER A 760 -31.65 22.31 -10.14
N SER A 761 -31.03 21.22 -9.68
CA SER A 761 -30.05 21.23 -8.60
C SER A 761 -28.64 20.87 -9.06
N PHE A 762 -28.49 20.03 -10.09
CA PHE A 762 -27.20 19.48 -10.50
C PHE A 762 -26.21 20.52 -11.03
N PHE A 763 -26.66 21.59 -11.68
CA PHE A 763 -25.75 22.65 -12.14
C PHE A 763 -24.92 23.29 -11.00
N ARG A 764 -25.46 23.31 -9.78
CA ARG A 764 -24.78 23.88 -8.60
C ARG A 764 -23.56 23.09 -8.13
N TYR A 765 -23.34 21.88 -8.65
CA TYR A 765 -22.14 21.09 -8.35
C TYR A 765 -20.90 21.54 -9.14
N PHE A 766 -21.06 22.47 -10.09
CA PHE A 766 -20.00 23.07 -10.89
C PHE A 766 -19.77 24.52 -10.47
N ASP A 767 -18.51 24.89 -10.34
CA ASP A 767 -18.09 26.27 -10.15
C ASP A 767 -18.24 27.04 -11.46
N SER A 768 -18.29 28.36 -11.31
CA SER A 768 -18.18 29.37 -12.35
C SER A 768 -17.02 29.17 -13.33
N ASP A 769 -15.89 28.60 -12.90
CA ASP A 769 -14.71 28.33 -13.74
C ASP A 769 -14.70 26.93 -14.38
N GLY A 770 -15.69 26.08 -14.06
CA GLY A 770 -15.80 24.69 -14.51
C GLY A 770 -15.43 23.62 -13.48
N ALA A 771 -14.85 23.98 -12.33
CA ALA A 771 -14.47 23.03 -11.28
C ALA A 771 -15.68 22.27 -10.72
N ALA A 772 -15.71 20.95 -10.82
CA ALA A 772 -16.75 20.14 -10.18
C ALA A 772 -16.32 19.74 -8.76
N ILE A 773 -17.24 19.73 -7.78
CA ILE A 773 -16.93 19.32 -6.40
C ILE A 773 -16.71 17.80 -6.35
N PRO A 774 -15.51 17.25 -6.08
CA PRO A 774 -15.30 15.81 -6.07
C PRO A 774 -15.82 15.17 -4.77
N PHE A 775 -16.80 14.27 -4.89
CA PHE A 775 -17.28 13.43 -3.78
C PHE A 775 -17.80 12.09 -4.33
N GLY A 776 -17.82 11.04 -3.49
CA GLY A 776 -18.33 9.73 -3.85
C GLY A 776 -17.32 8.81 -4.56
N ARG A 777 -17.83 7.84 -5.32
CA ARG A 777 -17.04 6.77 -5.99
C ARG A 777 -16.76 7.05 -7.46
N SER A 778 -15.87 6.27 -8.07
CA SER A 778 -15.59 6.28 -9.52
C SER A 778 -15.06 7.61 -10.06
N LEU A 779 -14.47 8.44 -9.19
CA LEU A 779 -14.03 9.79 -9.55
C LEU A 779 -12.94 9.80 -10.64
N THR A 780 -12.28 8.67 -10.86
CA THR A 780 -11.28 8.50 -11.92
C THR A 780 -11.82 8.63 -13.35
N TYR A 781 -13.14 8.71 -13.52
CA TYR A 781 -13.78 8.98 -14.81
C TYR A 781 -13.91 10.48 -15.13
N ARG A 782 -13.49 11.37 -14.21
CA ARG A 782 -13.15 12.79 -14.47
C ARG A 782 -14.20 13.55 -15.28
N PHE A 783 -13.96 13.72 -16.59
CA PHE A 783 -14.79 14.48 -17.53
C PHE A 783 -16.24 13.97 -17.55
N ALA A 784 -16.45 12.69 -17.24
CA ALA A 784 -17.75 12.05 -17.10
C ALA A 784 -18.67 12.78 -16.10
N PHE A 785 -18.14 13.59 -15.18
CA PHE A 785 -18.94 14.39 -14.25
C PHE A 785 -19.90 15.33 -15.00
N ALA A 786 -19.54 15.77 -16.22
CA ALA A 786 -20.38 16.57 -17.10
C ALA A 786 -21.23 15.76 -18.11
N ALA A 787 -21.21 14.43 -18.09
CA ALA A 787 -21.83 13.59 -19.12
C ALA A 787 -23.37 13.72 -19.22
N PHE A 788 -24.03 14.14 -18.14
CA PHE A 788 -25.45 14.53 -18.16
C PHE A 788 -25.76 15.62 -19.22
N TRP A 789 -24.90 16.64 -19.36
CA TRP A 789 -25.16 17.82 -20.19
C TRP A 789 -25.25 17.53 -21.71
N PRO A 790 -24.35 16.77 -22.35
CA PRO A 790 -24.53 16.36 -23.74
C PRO A 790 -25.64 15.32 -23.89
N ALA A 791 -25.84 14.43 -22.91
CA ALA A 791 -26.91 13.43 -22.96
C ALA A 791 -28.31 14.07 -22.95
N VAL A 792 -28.52 15.12 -22.15
CA VAL A 792 -29.83 15.79 -22.03
C VAL A 792 -30.20 16.59 -23.29
N VAL A 793 -29.19 17.16 -23.97
CA VAL A 793 -29.35 17.78 -25.30
C VAL A 793 -29.63 16.71 -26.37
N ASN A 794 -28.86 15.62 -26.42
CA ASN A 794 -29.09 14.51 -27.35
C ASN A 794 -30.45 13.81 -27.17
N ALA A 795 -31.02 13.84 -25.96
CA ALA A 795 -32.34 13.30 -25.63
C ALA A 795 -33.49 14.28 -25.91
N GLY A 796 -33.21 15.53 -26.32
CA GLY A 796 -34.21 16.55 -26.62
C GLY A 796 -35.05 16.97 -25.41
N VAL A 797 -34.46 17.00 -24.20
CA VAL A 797 -35.19 17.35 -22.98
C VAL A 797 -35.12 18.85 -22.72
N GLU A 798 -36.27 19.52 -22.80
CA GLU A 798 -36.41 20.93 -22.42
C GLU A 798 -36.22 21.09 -20.90
N LEU A 799 -35.25 21.92 -20.50
CA LEU A 799 -34.95 22.20 -19.10
C LEU A 799 -35.70 23.44 -18.58
N ALA A 800 -35.79 23.56 -17.26
CA ALA A 800 -36.38 24.73 -16.60
C ALA A 800 -35.34 25.86 -16.40
N PRO A 801 -35.76 27.13 -16.28
CA PRO A 801 -34.87 28.23 -15.93
C PRO A 801 -34.04 27.94 -14.66
N PRO A 802 -32.73 28.20 -14.66
CA PRO A 802 -31.96 29.03 -15.61
C PRO A 802 -31.27 28.23 -16.73
N LEU A 803 -31.69 26.98 -16.97
CA LEU A 803 -31.06 26.03 -17.90
C LEU A 803 -31.88 25.84 -19.19
N ASP A 804 -32.98 26.58 -19.33
CA ASP A 804 -33.83 26.67 -20.53
C ASP A 804 -33.08 27.22 -21.75
N ASP A 805 -32.09 28.11 -21.52
CA ASP A 805 -31.16 28.54 -22.56
C ASP A 805 -30.00 27.55 -22.74
N MET A 806 -29.92 26.94 -23.94
CA MET A 806 -28.86 26.00 -24.32
C MET A 806 -27.44 26.59 -24.19
N GLY A 807 -27.27 27.91 -24.30
CA GLY A 807 -25.99 28.59 -24.10
C GLY A 807 -25.44 28.46 -22.67
N VAL A 808 -26.33 28.31 -21.67
CA VAL A 808 -25.93 28.03 -20.28
C VAL A 808 -25.43 26.59 -20.15
N VAL A 809 -26.14 25.62 -20.73
CA VAL A 809 -25.74 24.20 -20.76
C VAL A 809 -24.40 24.02 -21.47
N LYS A 810 -24.23 24.66 -22.64
CA LYS A 810 -22.96 24.72 -23.39
C LYS A 810 -21.83 25.28 -22.51
N GLY A 811 -22.10 26.37 -21.79
CA GLY A 811 -21.14 26.96 -20.87
C GLY A 811 -20.71 26.08 -19.71
N ILE A 812 -21.64 25.35 -19.09
CA ILE A 812 -21.29 24.38 -18.03
C ILE A 812 -20.35 23.30 -18.58
N LEU A 813 -20.72 22.71 -19.73
CA LEU A 813 -19.94 21.67 -20.40
C LEU A 813 -18.54 22.16 -20.79
N PHE A 814 -18.45 23.30 -21.49
CA PHE A 814 -17.21 23.80 -22.07
C PHE A 814 -16.24 24.31 -21.00
N ARG A 815 -16.73 25.00 -19.97
CA ARG A 815 -15.89 25.39 -18.82
C ARG A 815 -15.38 24.17 -18.06
N HIS A 816 -16.19 23.13 -17.90
CA HIS A 816 -15.72 21.90 -17.27
C HIS A 816 -14.59 21.24 -18.08
N MET A 817 -14.70 21.17 -19.41
CA MET A 817 -13.62 20.65 -20.27
C MET A 817 -12.35 21.52 -20.18
N ARG A 818 -12.48 22.85 -20.28
CA ARG A 818 -11.35 23.80 -20.07
C ARG A 818 -10.72 23.68 -18.69
N TRP A 819 -11.49 23.36 -17.65
CA TRP A 819 -10.93 23.18 -16.31
C TRP A 819 -9.94 22.01 -16.25
N TRP A 820 -10.22 20.92 -16.97
CA TRP A 820 -9.34 19.75 -17.02
C TRP A 820 -8.04 19.94 -17.81
N THR A 821 -7.96 20.91 -18.72
CA THR A 821 -6.70 21.21 -19.44
C THR A 821 -5.59 21.70 -18.51
N LYS A 822 -5.97 22.28 -17.36
CA LYS A 822 -5.06 22.77 -16.31
C LYS A 822 -4.25 21.66 -15.62
N TYR A 823 -4.57 20.38 -15.83
CA TYR A 823 -3.98 19.22 -15.14
C TYR A 823 -3.27 18.25 -16.10
N PRO A 824 -2.10 18.62 -16.66
CA PRO A 824 -1.37 17.77 -17.62
C PRO A 824 -0.93 16.43 -17.01
N ASP A 825 -0.70 16.38 -15.70
CA ASP A 825 -0.33 15.17 -14.96
C ASP A 825 -1.42 14.08 -14.96
N LEU A 826 -2.61 14.33 -15.52
CA LEU A 826 -3.65 13.31 -15.68
C LEU A 826 -3.23 12.22 -16.70
N PHE A 827 -2.34 12.56 -17.64
CA PHE A 827 -1.81 11.64 -18.66
C PHE A 827 -0.45 11.04 -18.25
N ASP A 828 -0.26 9.75 -18.54
CA ASP A 828 1.04 9.08 -18.49
C ASP A 828 1.93 9.57 -19.66
N THR A 829 3.25 9.30 -19.61
CA THR A 829 4.24 9.81 -20.59
C THR A 829 4.02 9.35 -22.04
N ASP A 830 3.10 8.41 -22.27
CA ASP A 830 2.69 7.92 -23.59
C ASP A 830 1.43 8.63 -24.13
N GLY A 831 0.78 9.48 -23.33
CA GLY A 831 -0.48 10.17 -23.63
C GLY A 831 -1.73 9.40 -23.16
N THR A 832 -1.62 8.21 -22.58
CA THR A 832 -2.76 7.48 -22.03
C THR A 832 -3.21 8.07 -20.69
N ILE A 833 -4.50 7.94 -20.36
CA ILE A 833 -5.03 8.49 -19.10
C ILE A 833 -4.67 7.57 -17.93
N SER A 834 -4.15 8.15 -16.84
CA SER A 834 -3.74 7.42 -15.64
C SER A 834 -4.91 7.13 -14.67
N ILE A 835 -4.77 6.12 -13.79
CA ILE A 835 -5.73 5.93 -12.67
C ILE A 835 -5.45 6.97 -11.58
N GLY A 836 -6.44 7.79 -11.25
CA GLY A 836 -6.32 8.89 -10.26
C GLY A 836 -7.42 9.93 -10.43
N PHE A 837 -7.14 11.19 -10.09
CA PHE A 837 -8.04 12.33 -10.33
C PHE A 837 -7.30 13.44 -11.10
N ALA A 838 -6.68 14.41 -10.43
CA ALA A 838 -5.86 15.43 -11.09
C ALA A 838 -4.48 14.88 -11.54
N TYR A 839 -3.99 13.82 -10.89
CA TYR A 839 -2.72 13.15 -11.15
C TYR A 839 -2.85 11.64 -10.82
N PRO A 840 -1.84 10.78 -11.10
CA PRO A 840 -1.94 9.34 -10.86
C PRO A 840 -1.99 9.01 -9.36
N ASN A 841 -3.12 8.47 -8.89
CA ASN A 841 -3.35 8.18 -7.47
C ASN A 841 -4.07 6.85 -7.27
N LEU A 842 -3.31 5.81 -6.92
CA LEU A 842 -3.84 4.48 -6.61
C LEU A 842 -4.41 4.35 -5.19
N TYR A 843 -4.36 5.37 -4.33
CA TYR A 843 -5.00 5.33 -3.01
C TYR A 843 -6.52 5.54 -3.11
N MET A 844 -6.98 6.31 -4.09
CA MET A 844 -8.41 6.50 -4.37
C MET A 844 -9.05 5.40 -5.23
N SER A 845 -8.26 4.54 -5.92
CA SER A 845 -8.80 3.54 -6.86
C SER A 845 -9.72 2.49 -6.19
N GLU A 846 -10.89 2.22 -6.77
CA GLU A 846 -11.72 1.09 -6.41
C GLU A 846 -11.18 -0.26 -6.93
N ALA A 847 -11.66 -1.36 -6.35
CA ALA A 847 -11.26 -2.72 -6.72
C ALA A 847 -11.62 -3.14 -8.16
N TYR A 848 -12.46 -2.38 -8.85
CA TYR A 848 -12.85 -2.60 -10.24
C TYR A 848 -12.12 -1.67 -11.23
N ASN A 849 -11.20 -0.79 -10.78
CA ASN A 849 -10.44 0.04 -11.73
C ASN A 849 -9.26 -0.76 -12.33
N SER A 850 -9.36 -1.08 -13.62
CA SER A 850 -8.21 -1.43 -14.46
C SER A 850 -7.50 -0.15 -14.97
N PRO A 851 -6.30 -0.23 -15.57
CA PRO A 851 -5.72 0.87 -16.35
C PRO A 851 -6.68 1.44 -17.41
N GLN A 852 -7.43 0.55 -18.06
CA GLN A 852 -8.39 0.87 -19.11
C GLN A 852 -9.65 1.56 -18.57
N SER A 853 -9.93 1.43 -17.27
CA SER A 853 -11.24 1.80 -16.74
C SER A 853 -11.57 3.29 -16.88
N VAL A 854 -10.54 4.14 -16.94
CA VAL A 854 -10.62 5.60 -16.97
C VAL A 854 -11.33 6.17 -18.20
N TYR A 855 -11.37 5.42 -19.30
CA TYR A 855 -11.97 5.85 -20.58
C TYR A 855 -13.50 5.99 -20.54
N TRP A 856 -14.16 5.65 -19.42
CA TRP A 856 -15.51 6.13 -19.11
C TRP A 856 -15.65 7.66 -19.15
N CYS A 857 -14.55 8.43 -19.04
CA CYS A 857 -14.53 9.87 -19.26
C CYS A 857 -15.11 10.29 -20.62
N LEU A 858 -15.04 9.41 -21.63
CA LEU A 858 -15.55 9.66 -22.98
C LEU A 858 -17.08 9.72 -23.08
N LYS A 859 -17.84 9.35 -22.04
CA LYS A 859 -19.31 9.58 -21.99
C LYS A 859 -19.67 11.05 -22.21
N THR A 860 -18.80 11.99 -21.84
CA THR A 860 -18.98 13.44 -22.08
C THR A 860 -18.74 13.83 -23.54
N LEU A 861 -18.00 13.04 -24.32
CA LEU A 861 -17.78 13.27 -25.75
C LEU A 861 -18.92 12.75 -26.64
N THR A 862 -19.98 12.18 -26.05
CA THR A 862 -21.28 12.00 -26.74
C THR A 862 -21.88 13.33 -27.22
N ALA A 863 -21.34 14.48 -26.75
CA ALA A 863 -21.54 15.80 -27.34
C ALA A 863 -21.32 15.81 -28.86
N ILE A 864 -20.33 15.06 -29.38
CA ILE A 864 -20.00 15.01 -30.82
C ILE A 864 -21.18 14.48 -31.67
N GLY A 865 -22.06 13.66 -31.06
CA GLY A 865 -23.27 13.13 -31.68
C GLY A 865 -24.41 14.14 -31.87
N ILE A 866 -24.33 15.32 -31.25
CA ILE A 866 -25.29 16.40 -31.46
C ILE A 866 -25.07 16.94 -32.89
N PRO A 867 -26.05 16.87 -33.81
CA PRO A 867 -25.86 17.26 -35.21
C PRO A 867 -25.33 18.69 -35.36
N ARG A 868 -24.42 18.94 -36.30
CA ARG A 868 -23.79 20.26 -36.52
C ARG A 868 -24.79 21.39 -36.78
N SER A 869 -25.96 21.06 -37.34
CA SER A 869 -27.09 21.97 -37.58
C SER A 869 -27.95 22.27 -36.33
N HIS A 870 -27.71 21.60 -35.19
CA HIS A 870 -28.51 21.76 -33.98
C HIS A 870 -28.25 23.13 -33.33
N PRO A 871 -29.28 23.83 -32.79
CA PRO A 871 -29.14 25.17 -32.19
C PRO A 871 -28.08 25.29 -31.10
N PHE A 872 -27.76 24.19 -30.39
CA PHE A 872 -26.67 24.12 -29.41
C PHE A 872 -25.30 24.57 -29.96
N TRP A 873 -24.98 24.30 -31.23
CA TRP A 873 -23.72 24.74 -31.81
C TRP A 873 -23.74 26.23 -32.18
N ALA A 874 -24.86 26.71 -32.71
CA ALA A 874 -25.06 28.11 -33.09
C ALA A 874 -25.22 29.07 -31.88
N CYS A 875 -25.67 28.58 -30.72
CA CYS A 875 -25.85 29.43 -29.55
C CYS A 875 -24.51 29.91 -28.96
N LYS A 876 -24.50 31.13 -28.42
CA LYS A 876 -23.35 31.69 -27.72
C LYS A 876 -23.18 31.00 -26.36
N GLU A 877 -21.93 30.79 -25.93
CA GLU A 877 -21.67 30.36 -24.56
C GLU A 877 -22.13 31.44 -23.56
N LEU A 878 -22.94 31.05 -22.57
CA LEU A 878 -23.42 31.94 -21.51
C LEU A 878 -22.73 31.67 -20.16
N PRO A 879 -22.59 32.70 -19.31
CA PRO A 879 -21.95 32.57 -18.00
C PRO A 879 -22.69 31.61 -17.08
N HIS A 880 -22.00 31.09 -16.07
CA HIS A 880 -22.62 30.21 -15.09
C HIS A 880 -23.73 30.94 -14.31
N PRO A 881 -24.90 30.33 -14.04
CA PRO A 881 -26.02 31.03 -13.39
C PRO A 881 -25.67 31.66 -12.04
N LEU A 882 -24.72 31.06 -11.31
CA LEU A 882 -24.23 31.55 -10.01
C LEU A 882 -23.49 32.90 -10.10
N CYS A 883 -22.93 33.26 -11.25
CA CYS A 883 -22.16 34.50 -11.44
C CYS A 883 -22.81 35.49 -12.43
N SER A 884 -23.93 35.10 -13.05
CA SER A 884 -24.68 35.99 -13.93
C SER A 884 -25.52 36.98 -13.12
N ALA A 885 -25.34 38.28 -13.32
CA ALA A 885 -26.09 39.32 -12.60
C ALA A 885 -27.62 39.17 -12.74
N ASN A 886 -28.11 38.58 -13.84
CA ASN A 886 -29.52 38.32 -14.12
C ASN A 886 -30.14 37.20 -13.24
N TYR A 887 -29.30 36.40 -12.58
CA TYR A 887 -29.68 35.21 -11.82
C TYR A 887 -29.09 35.17 -10.41
N HIS A 888 -27.98 35.86 -10.14
CA HIS A 888 -27.30 35.89 -8.84
C HIS A 888 -28.21 36.35 -7.69
N SER A 889 -29.12 37.31 -7.95
CA SER A 889 -30.12 37.77 -6.98
C SER A 889 -31.35 36.86 -6.83
N LYS A 890 -31.54 35.89 -7.74
CA LYS A 890 -32.69 34.97 -7.74
C LYS A 890 -32.41 33.64 -7.05
N PHE A 891 -31.16 33.36 -6.73
CA PHE A 891 -30.71 32.08 -6.19
C PHE A 891 -29.98 32.26 -4.86
N PRO A 892 -30.32 31.50 -3.81
CA PRO A 892 -29.55 31.55 -2.57
C PRO A 892 -28.13 31.01 -2.80
N GLN A 893 -27.17 31.60 -2.09
CA GLN A 893 -25.76 31.17 -2.09
C GLN A 893 -25.63 29.75 -1.53
N CYS A 894 -26.36 29.45 -0.45
CA CYS A 894 -26.42 28.12 0.14
C CYS A 894 -27.78 27.45 -0.16
N ALA A 895 -27.76 26.27 -0.78
CA ALA A 895 -28.96 25.55 -1.21
C ALA A 895 -29.00 24.11 -0.70
N ILE A 896 -30.13 23.69 -0.14
CA ILE A 896 -30.36 22.31 0.28
C ILE A 896 -30.68 21.44 -0.95
N VAL A 897 -29.98 20.32 -1.09
CA VAL A 897 -30.30 19.26 -2.06
C VAL A 897 -30.64 18.00 -1.26
N ARG A 898 -31.94 17.69 -1.16
CA ARG A 898 -32.50 16.80 -0.13
C ARG A 898 -32.03 15.35 -0.27
N THR A 899 -32.16 14.77 -1.46
CA THR A 899 -31.86 13.35 -1.73
C THR A 899 -30.40 12.94 -1.49
N PRO A 900 -29.37 13.64 -2.03
CA PRO A 900 -27.98 13.37 -1.70
C PRO A 900 -27.60 13.85 -0.28
N ARG A 901 -28.52 14.53 0.40
CA ARG A 901 -28.40 15.07 1.77
C ARG A 901 -27.25 16.06 1.91
N HIS A 902 -27.23 17.04 0.99
CA HIS A 902 -26.19 18.05 0.89
C HIS A 902 -26.72 19.47 1.11
N ILE A 903 -25.84 20.36 1.57
CA ILE A 903 -25.99 21.82 1.37
C ILE A 903 -24.89 22.25 0.40
N LEU A 904 -25.28 22.67 -0.79
CA LEU A 904 -24.39 23.24 -1.80
C LEU A 904 -24.07 24.68 -1.37
N CYS A 905 -22.80 24.98 -1.15
CA CYS A 905 -22.31 26.28 -0.72
C CYS A 905 -21.65 26.95 -1.93
N ASN A 906 -22.44 27.74 -2.64
CA ASN A 906 -22.08 28.46 -3.85
C ASN A 906 -21.73 29.94 -3.51
N THR A 907 -20.88 30.19 -2.50
CA THR A 907 -20.47 31.56 -2.16
C THR A 907 -19.41 32.07 -3.14
N ARG A 908 -19.11 33.37 -3.09
CA ARG A 908 -18.09 33.98 -3.94
C ARG A 908 -16.67 33.58 -3.52
N GLU A 909 -16.47 33.33 -2.23
CA GLU A 909 -15.17 33.06 -1.61
C GLU A 909 -14.76 31.60 -1.80
N HIS A 910 -15.71 30.66 -1.69
CA HIS A 910 -15.41 29.24 -1.81
C HIS A 910 -16.60 28.43 -2.31
N HIS A 911 -16.35 27.62 -3.35
CA HIS A 911 -17.30 26.67 -3.87
C HIS A 911 -17.08 25.26 -3.29
N PHE A 912 -18.06 24.79 -2.51
CA PHE A 912 -18.00 23.50 -1.83
C PHE A 912 -19.39 22.97 -1.49
N LEU A 913 -19.47 21.76 -0.94
CA LEU A 913 -20.70 21.24 -0.35
C LEU A 913 -20.46 20.75 1.08
N LEU A 914 -21.48 20.91 1.94
CA LEU A 914 -21.60 20.23 3.23
C LEU A 914 -22.37 18.91 3.03
N SER A 915 -21.88 17.82 3.62
CA SER A 915 -22.44 16.47 3.40
C SER A 915 -22.73 15.72 4.70
N SER A 916 -23.86 15.02 4.74
CA SER A 916 -24.14 14.01 5.76
C SER A 916 -25.22 13.04 5.33
N GLY A 917 -25.01 11.73 5.47
CA GLY A 917 -26.04 10.71 5.27
C GLY A 917 -25.75 9.69 4.17
N GLN A 918 -24.85 10.01 3.24
CA GLN A 918 -24.38 9.05 2.25
C GLN A 918 -23.50 7.98 2.90
N TYR A 919 -23.64 6.73 2.45
CA TYR A 919 -23.06 5.56 3.09
C TYR A 919 -23.08 4.33 2.15
N THR A 920 -22.17 3.39 2.36
CA THR A 920 -22.22 2.08 1.69
C THR A 920 -21.51 1.00 2.50
N SER A 921 -22.17 -0.13 2.77
CA SER A 921 -21.53 -1.26 3.45
C SER A 921 -20.48 -1.95 2.58
N LYS A 922 -20.51 -1.74 1.26
CA LYS A 922 -19.55 -2.30 0.30
C LYS A 922 -18.11 -1.89 0.67
N PRO A 923 -17.12 -2.80 0.52
CA PRO A 923 -15.72 -2.55 0.90
C PRO A 923 -14.96 -1.74 -0.17
N HIS A 924 -15.49 -0.57 -0.56
CA HIS A 924 -14.77 0.34 -1.46
C HIS A 924 -13.58 0.99 -0.74
N LYS A 925 -12.46 1.13 -1.46
CA LYS A 925 -11.26 1.78 -0.93
C LYS A 925 -11.52 3.26 -0.66
N GLY A 926 -11.18 3.70 0.55
CA GLY A 926 -11.37 5.09 1.01
C GLY A 926 -12.84 5.51 1.14
N ARG A 927 -13.79 4.57 1.31
CA ARG A 927 -15.23 4.86 1.40
C ARG A 927 -15.58 5.87 2.51
N GLU A 928 -14.87 5.82 3.64
CA GLU A 928 -15.01 6.77 4.76
C GLU A 928 -14.62 8.19 4.32
N ALA A 929 -13.59 8.34 3.47
CA ALA A 929 -13.21 9.63 2.91
C ALA A 929 -14.16 10.09 1.78
N LYS A 930 -14.71 9.15 0.99
CA LYS A 930 -15.58 9.44 -0.16
C LYS A 930 -17.01 9.87 0.18
N TYR A 931 -17.53 9.44 1.34
CA TYR A 931 -18.89 9.77 1.80
C TYR A 931 -18.97 10.31 3.24
N GLY A 932 -17.92 10.16 4.05
CA GLY A 932 -17.95 10.48 5.49
C GLY A 932 -17.51 11.89 5.87
N LYS A 933 -16.91 12.68 4.97
CA LYS A 933 -16.43 14.05 5.30
C LYS A 933 -17.58 15.02 5.47
N PHE A 934 -17.40 16.03 6.32
CA PHE A 934 -18.38 17.10 6.52
C PHE A 934 -18.44 18.06 5.34
N ALA A 935 -17.34 18.28 4.64
CA ALA A 935 -17.26 19.16 3.48
C ALA A 935 -16.38 18.60 2.36
N TYR A 936 -16.73 18.90 1.11
CA TYR A 936 -15.96 18.57 -0.11
C TYR A 936 -15.79 19.84 -0.95
N SER A 937 -14.55 20.16 -1.35
CA SER A 937 -14.18 21.42 -2.04
C SER A 937 -13.87 21.20 -3.52
N SER A 938 -14.39 22.03 -4.42
CA SER A 938 -14.02 21.97 -5.85
C SER A 938 -12.57 22.38 -6.11
N ALA A 939 -12.05 23.36 -5.35
CA ALA A 939 -10.70 23.89 -5.50
C ALA A 939 -9.61 23.03 -4.84
N PHE A 940 -9.92 22.41 -3.70
CA PHE A 940 -8.95 21.71 -2.85
C PHE A 940 -9.08 20.18 -2.89
N GLY A 941 -10.20 19.67 -3.44
CA GLY A 941 -10.53 18.26 -3.40
C GLY A 941 -10.72 17.73 -1.99
N PHE A 942 -10.35 16.46 -1.80
CA PHE A 942 -10.33 15.80 -0.50
C PHE A 942 -9.20 14.76 -0.44
N SER A 943 -8.77 14.38 0.77
CA SER A 943 -7.76 13.34 0.96
C SER A 943 -8.34 11.96 1.29
N VAL A 944 -7.70 10.93 0.74
CA VAL A 944 -7.94 9.51 1.00
C VAL A 944 -6.81 8.91 1.84
N PRO A 945 -7.10 7.94 2.74
CA PRO A 945 -6.11 7.39 3.63
C PRO A 945 -5.07 6.49 2.91
N THR A 946 -3.79 6.68 3.22
CA THR A 946 -2.66 5.83 2.81
C THR A 946 -2.32 4.74 3.83
N GLY A 947 -2.76 4.91 5.07
CA GLY A 947 -2.47 4.06 6.23
C GLY A 947 -3.37 4.37 7.44
N SER A 948 -2.84 4.28 8.66
CA SER A 948 -3.64 4.35 9.90
C SER A 948 -3.17 5.34 10.97
N THR A 949 -1.99 5.96 10.79
CA THR A 949 -1.61 7.14 11.62
C THR A 949 -2.42 8.37 11.21
N LEU A 950 -2.35 9.45 11.97
CA LEU A 950 -3.15 10.65 11.69
C LEU A 950 -2.80 11.27 10.34
N GLU A 951 -1.51 11.41 10.05
CA GLU A 951 -0.92 11.94 8.82
C GLU A 951 -1.26 11.06 7.61
N GLN A 952 -1.27 9.74 7.82
CA GLN A 952 -1.65 8.74 6.83
C GLN A 952 -3.16 8.68 6.59
N MET A 953 -3.98 9.02 7.58
CA MET A 953 -5.41 9.14 7.38
C MET A 953 -5.80 10.45 6.72
N ALA A 954 -4.98 11.49 6.85
CA ALA A 954 -5.18 12.83 6.29
C ALA A 954 -6.64 13.31 6.42
N PRO A 955 -7.18 13.43 7.66
CA PRO A 955 -8.60 13.66 7.88
C PRO A 955 -9.03 15.12 7.64
N ASP A 956 -8.81 15.65 6.42
CA ASP A 956 -9.37 16.95 6.02
C ASP A 956 -10.90 16.93 6.02
N SER A 957 -11.46 18.07 6.41
CA SER A 957 -12.89 18.34 6.49
C SER A 957 -13.72 17.28 7.22
N VAL A 958 -13.16 16.66 8.27
CA VAL A 958 -13.86 15.66 9.10
C VAL A 958 -13.32 15.66 10.54
N LEU A 959 -14.17 15.26 11.48
CA LEU A 959 -13.80 14.94 12.86
C LEU A 959 -13.24 13.51 12.92
N CYS A 960 -12.04 13.38 13.48
CA CYS A 960 -11.29 12.16 13.65
C CYS A 960 -11.01 11.92 15.13
N LEU A 961 -11.14 10.67 15.60
CA LEU A 961 -11.13 10.31 17.01
C LEU A 961 -10.19 9.15 17.30
N SER A 962 -9.45 9.22 18.41
CA SER A 962 -8.68 8.11 18.97
C SER A 962 -9.01 7.92 20.45
N ARG A 963 -9.05 6.66 20.90
CA ARG A 963 -9.23 6.24 22.31
C ARG A 963 -7.98 5.61 22.92
N ASP A 964 -6.89 5.61 22.18
CA ASP A 964 -5.65 4.86 22.42
C ASP A 964 -4.40 5.73 22.17
N VAL A 965 -4.49 7.01 22.52
CA VAL A 965 -3.38 7.98 22.47
C VAL A 965 -2.78 8.16 21.05
N GLY A 966 -3.59 7.92 20.02
CA GLY A 966 -3.23 8.11 18.61
C GLY A 966 -2.78 6.85 17.87
N ASP A 967 -2.78 5.67 18.51
CA ASP A 967 -2.45 4.39 17.86
C ASP A 967 -3.49 3.99 16.78
N THR A 968 -4.78 4.22 17.04
CA THR A 968 -5.85 4.02 16.05
C THR A 968 -6.82 5.19 15.98
N TRP A 969 -7.17 5.56 14.75
CA TRP A 969 -8.02 6.70 14.45
C TRP A 969 -9.33 6.26 13.76
N LYS A 970 -10.42 7.00 14.04
CA LYS A 970 -11.76 6.77 13.50
C LYS A 970 -12.37 8.09 13.03
N THR A 971 -12.65 8.17 11.74
CA THR A 971 -13.47 9.23 11.13
C THR A 971 -14.95 8.84 11.12
N ARG A 972 -15.81 9.81 10.80
CA ARG A 972 -17.25 9.57 10.64
C ARG A 972 -17.56 8.47 9.64
N TRP A 973 -18.39 7.53 10.07
CA TRP A 973 -18.91 6.42 9.28
C TRP A 973 -20.36 6.13 9.68
N ASP A 974 -21.17 5.68 8.71
CA ASP A 974 -22.61 5.37 8.86
C ASP A 974 -23.43 6.43 9.64
N PRO A 975 -23.53 7.68 9.12
CA PRO A 975 -24.35 8.71 9.73
C PRO A 975 -25.86 8.39 9.65
N PHE A 976 -26.54 8.52 10.79
CA PHE A 976 -27.98 8.37 10.98
C PHE A 976 -28.60 9.66 11.54
N ASP A 977 -29.92 9.68 11.71
CA ASP A 977 -30.69 10.85 12.19
C ASP A 977 -30.34 12.16 11.44
N VAL A 978 -30.24 12.06 10.11
CA VAL A 978 -29.89 13.19 9.26
C VAL A 978 -31.11 14.07 9.04
N ARG A 979 -31.00 15.35 9.39
CA ARG A 979 -32.10 16.34 9.28
C ARG A 979 -31.57 17.68 8.78
N PHE A 980 -32.38 18.35 7.97
CA PHE A 980 -32.17 19.75 7.64
C PHE A 980 -32.97 20.63 8.59
N SER A 981 -32.41 21.78 8.95
CA SER A 981 -33.13 22.91 9.52
C SER A 981 -32.64 24.21 8.89
N SER A 982 -33.25 25.33 9.24
CA SER A 982 -32.82 26.66 8.80
C SER A 982 -33.26 27.71 9.80
N PHE A 983 -32.45 28.75 9.98
CA PHE A 983 -32.80 29.92 10.78
C PHE A 983 -32.62 31.20 9.97
N GLN A 984 -33.35 32.26 10.35
CA GLN A 984 -33.18 33.58 9.77
C GLN A 984 -32.04 34.32 10.46
N LEU A 985 -31.10 34.88 9.70
CA LEU A 985 -30.06 35.77 10.19
C LEU A 985 -29.99 37.02 9.30
N ALA A 986 -30.27 38.19 9.88
CA ALA A 986 -30.54 39.41 9.11
C ALA A 986 -31.56 39.14 7.98
N SER A 987 -31.20 39.43 6.71
CA SER A 987 -32.03 39.17 5.53
C SER A 987 -31.83 37.79 4.89
N GLU A 988 -30.94 36.94 5.42
CA GLU A 988 -30.60 35.64 4.85
C GLU A 988 -31.22 34.46 5.62
N VAL A 989 -31.74 33.46 4.88
CA VAL A 989 -32.12 32.16 5.44
C VAL A 989 -30.88 31.28 5.41
N VAL A 990 -30.45 30.76 6.56
CA VAL A 990 -29.21 29.98 6.71
C VAL A 990 -29.53 28.48 6.82
N PRO A 991 -29.19 27.65 5.81
CA PRO A 991 -29.32 26.20 5.90
C PRO A 991 -28.40 25.57 6.94
N VAL A 992 -28.92 24.56 7.65
CA VAL A 992 -28.20 23.79 8.67
C VAL A 992 -28.44 22.29 8.44
N LEU A 993 -27.38 21.49 8.55
CA LEU A 993 -27.41 20.05 8.40
C LEU A 993 -27.01 19.36 9.72
N HIS A 994 -27.95 18.64 10.31
CA HIS A 994 -27.75 17.83 11.51
C HIS A 994 -27.57 16.35 11.15
N SER A 995 -26.77 15.64 11.94
CA SER A 995 -26.65 14.17 11.86
C SER A 995 -26.02 13.59 13.10
N SER A 996 -26.29 12.31 13.38
CA SER A 996 -25.65 11.56 14.45
C SER A 996 -24.80 10.42 13.90
N TRP A 997 -23.73 10.04 14.59
CA TRP A 997 -22.91 8.88 14.25
C TRP A 997 -22.30 8.21 15.49
N LYS A 998 -21.87 6.94 15.34
CA LYS A 998 -21.18 6.17 16.39
C LYS A 998 -19.77 5.80 15.93
N PRO A 999 -18.69 6.28 16.59
CA PRO A 999 -17.31 5.95 16.20
C PRO A 999 -16.89 4.50 16.49
N TRP A 1000 -17.48 3.88 17.51
CA TRP A 1000 -17.19 2.53 17.96
C TRP A 1000 -18.49 1.74 18.14
N LYS A 1001 -18.50 0.46 17.75
CA LYS A 1001 -19.68 -0.41 17.90
C LYS A 1001 -19.76 -1.08 19.28
N ASP A 1002 -18.64 -1.13 19.99
CA ASP A 1002 -18.47 -1.73 21.32
C ASP A 1002 -18.71 -0.75 22.48
N LEU A 1003 -19.23 0.46 22.18
CA LEU A 1003 -19.47 1.57 23.12
C LEU A 1003 -20.74 2.34 22.70
N ASN A 1004 -21.45 2.92 23.66
CA ASN A 1004 -22.61 3.79 23.45
C ASN A 1004 -22.26 5.27 23.28
N VAL A 1005 -21.12 5.57 22.65
CA VAL A 1005 -20.76 6.95 22.29
C VAL A 1005 -21.54 7.37 21.05
N VAL A 1006 -22.38 8.40 21.18
CA VAL A 1006 -23.10 9.03 20.06
C VAL A 1006 -22.62 10.46 19.91
N ILE A 1007 -22.26 10.83 18.68
CA ILE A 1007 -21.82 12.19 18.36
C ILE A 1007 -22.84 12.82 17.42
N LYS A 1008 -23.54 13.84 17.91
CA LYS A 1008 -24.43 14.67 17.09
C LYS A 1008 -23.59 15.81 16.51
N THR A 1009 -23.45 15.82 15.19
CA THR A 1009 -22.79 16.89 14.44
C THR A 1009 -23.83 17.81 13.81
N THR A 1010 -23.63 19.11 13.96
CA THR A 1010 -24.35 20.17 13.24
C THR A 1010 -23.37 20.93 12.35
N LEU A 1011 -23.73 21.09 11.08
CA LEU A 1011 -23.00 21.88 10.09
C LEU A 1011 -23.85 23.09 9.73
N VAL A 1012 -23.38 24.29 10.05
CA VAL A 1012 -24.03 25.56 9.67
C VAL A 1012 -23.31 26.11 8.45
N SER A 1013 -24.06 26.44 7.41
CA SER A 1013 -23.51 26.95 6.15
C SER A 1013 -22.93 28.37 6.28
N PRO A 1014 -22.06 28.79 5.33
CA PRO A 1014 -21.62 30.18 5.23
C PRO A 1014 -22.78 31.17 5.07
N THR A 1015 -22.52 32.43 5.39
CA THR A 1015 -23.46 33.55 5.20
C THR A 1015 -22.72 34.75 4.63
N GLN A 1016 -23.48 35.74 4.14
CA GLN A 1016 -22.92 37.04 3.74
C GLN A 1016 -22.32 37.83 4.91
N SER A 1017 -22.60 37.45 6.16
CA SER A 1017 -22.08 38.13 7.36
C SER A 1017 -20.67 37.66 7.74
N TRP A 1018 -20.37 36.36 7.55
CA TRP A 1018 -19.04 35.75 7.74
C TRP A 1018 -18.48 35.09 6.45
N PRO A 1019 -18.28 35.84 5.35
CA PRO A 1019 -17.82 35.28 4.08
C PRO A 1019 -16.52 34.45 4.22
N GLY A 1020 -16.50 33.27 3.58
CA GLY A 1020 -15.40 32.31 3.65
C GLY A 1020 -15.41 31.34 4.84
N TRP A 1021 -16.38 31.43 5.77
CA TRP A 1021 -16.45 30.56 6.96
C TRP A 1021 -17.68 29.65 6.98
N HIS A 1022 -17.52 28.43 7.49
CA HIS A 1022 -18.64 27.59 7.96
C HIS A 1022 -18.37 27.10 9.38
N LEU A 1023 -19.43 26.83 10.15
CA LEU A 1023 -19.34 26.43 11.56
C LEU A 1023 -19.71 24.95 11.73
N ARG A 1024 -18.94 24.23 12.53
CA ARG A 1024 -19.20 22.85 12.94
C ARG A 1024 -19.39 22.80 14.44
N LEU A 1025 -20.44 22.11 14.91
CA LEU A 1025 -20.67 21.81 16.32
C LEU A 1025 -20.79 20.30 16.52
N HIS A 1026 -20.15 19.77 17.55
CA HIS A 1026 -20.11 18.36 17.89
C HIS A 1026 -20.51 18.15 19.35
N GLU A 1027 -21.67 17.52 19.56
CA GLU A 1027 -22.16 17.12 20.87
C GLU A 1027 -21.84 15.63 21.10
N PHE A 1028 -20.95 15.36 22.05
CA PHE A 1028 -20.58 14.02 22.49
C PHE A 1028 -21.52 13.60 23.62
N ARG A 1029 -22.27 12.52 23.40
CA ARG A 1029 -23.14 11.87 24.40
C ARG A 1029 -22.58 10.49 24.72
N PHE A 1030 -22.50 10.17 26.00
CA PHE A 1030 -21.98 8.90 26.51
C PHE A 1030 -22.73 8.46 27.77
N ASP A 1031 -22.84 7.14 27.95
CA ASP A 1031 -23.47 6.53 29.12
C ASP A 1031 -22.45 6.35 30.26
N ALA A 1032 -22.91 6.39 31.51
CA ALA A 1032 -22.06 6.21 32.69
C ALA A 1032 -21.28 4.89 32.70
N ALA A 1033 -21.88 3.81 32.18
CA ALA A 1033 -21.23 2.49 32.11
C ALA A 1033 -19.99 2.45 31.19
N ASP A 1034 -19.87 3.37 30.22
CA ASP A 1034 -18.71 3.43 29.33
C ASP A 1034 -17.60 4.35 29.85
N SER A 1035 -17.83 5.17 30.88
CA SER A 1035 -16.80 6.12 31.37
C SER A 1035 -15.55 5.42 31.92
N ASP A 1036 -15.71 4.26 32.58
CA ASP A 1036 -14.57 3.46 33.06
C ASP A 1036 -13.71 2.89 31.90
N ARG A 1037 -14.33 2.69 30.73
CA ARG A 1037 -13.69 2.20 29.50
C ARG A 1037 -13.11 3.34 28.64
N LEU A 1038 -13.49 4.59 28.90
CA LEU A 1038 -13.15 5.78 28.11
C LEU A 1038 -12.52 6.88 28.96
N ARG A 1039 -11.29 6.67 29.45
CA ARG A 1039 -10.60 7.67 30.28
C ARG A 1039 -10.27 8.97 29.55
N LYS A 1040 -9.83 8.88 28.29
CA LYS A 1040 -9.48 10.02 27.43
C LYS A 1040 -9.84 9.73 25.98
N ILE A 1041 -10.31 10.75 25.27
CA ILE A 1041 -10.54 10.73 23.82
C ILE A 1041 -9.75 11.88 23.19
N HIS A 1042 -8.94 11.57 22.18
CA HIS A 1042 -8.27 12.56 21.34
C HIS A 1042 -9.19 12.89 20.17
N CYS A 1043 -9.45 14.18 19.95
CA CYS A 1043 -10.34 14.69 18.91
C CYS A 1043 -9.58 15.63 17.99
N VAL A 1044 -9.65 15.38 16.68
CA VAL A 1044 -9.05 16.21 15.63
C VAL A 1044 -10.16 16.61 14.66
N ASP A 1045 -10.57 17.87 14.63
CA ASP A 1045 -11.47 18.41 13.59
C ASP A 1045 -10.67 19.33 12.67
N SER A 1046 -10.67 19.00 11.38
CA SER A 1046 -9.75 19.59 10.40
C SER A 1046 -10.46 20.43 9.36
N GLY A 1047 -9.81 21.51 8.91
CA GLY A 1047 -10.20 22.27 7.73
C GLY A 1047 -9.87 21.54 6.42
N PHE A 1048 -9.83 22.27 5.31
CA PHE A 1048 -9.52 21.70 4.00
C PHE A 1048 -8.01 21.51 3.82
N ALA A 1049 -7.62 20.44 3.15
CA ALA A 1049 -6.22 20.19 2.75
C ALA A 1049 -5.82 21.15 1.62
N ILE A 1050 -4.73 21.90 1.79
CA ILE A 1050 -4.18 22.81 0.77
C ILE A 1050 -2.74 22.40 0.40
N SER A 1051 -2.25 22.86 -0.76
CA SER A 1051 -0.92 22.53 -1.27
C SER A 1051 0.19 22.79 -0.25
N GLU A 1052 1.14 21.87 -0.12
CA GLU A 1052 2.38 22.13 0.61
C GLU A 1052 3.41 22.91 -0.24
N SER A 1053 3.30 22.79 -1.56
CA SER A 1053 4.30 23.28 -2.52
C SER A 1053 4.22 24.79 -2.74
N LEU A 1054 5.38 25.43 -2.76
CA LEU A 1054 5.61 26.85 -3.05
C LEU A 1054 5.89 27.12 -4.54
N PRO A 1055 5.69 28.35 -5.02
CA PRO A 1055 6.29 28.84 -6.26
C PRO A 1055 7.81 28.56 -6.28
N GLY A 1056 8.27 27.80 -7.27
CA GLY A 1056 9.67 27.37 -7.38
C GLY A 1056 9.99 25.97 -6.81
N GLY A 1057 9.02 25.27 -6.22
CA GLY A 1057 9.13 23.84 -5.88
C GLY A 1057 9.60 23.51 -4.45
N GLY A 1058 9.83 24.52 -3.61
CA GLY A 1058 10.06 24.35 -2.17
C GLY A 1058 8.79 23.99 -1.40
N SER A 1059 8.94 23.75 -0.09
CA SER A 1059 7.87 23.41 0.85
C SER A 1059 7.53 24.57 1.79
N LEU A 1060 6.25 24.71 2.16
CA LEU A 1060 5.81 25.59 3.26
C LEU A 1060 6.49 25.29 4.61
N PHE A 1061 7.08 24.11 4.81
CA PHE A 1061 7.86 23.78 6.01
C PHE A 1061 9.36 24.16 5.90
N GLU A 1062 9.81 24.60 4.73
CA GLU A 1062 11.17 25.12 4.51
C GLU A 1062 11.23 26.64 4.72
N THR A 1063 10.08 27.33 4.73
CA THR A 1063 10.02 28.74 5.19
C THR A 1063 10.14 28.78 6.71
N ALA A 1064 10.94 29.72 7.22
CA ALA A 1064 11.18 29.90 8.65
C ALA A 1064 9.85 30.02 9.44
N ASP A 1065 9.83 29.42 10.63
CA ASP A 1065 8.67 29.39 11.53
C ASP A 1065 8.28 30.84 11.87
N ALA A 1066 7.20 31.34 11.25
CA ALA A 1066 6.75 32.73 11.29
C ALA A 1066 6.11 33.06 12.64
N THR A 1067 6.91 32.90 13.68
CA THR A 1067 6.61 33.23 15.06
C THR A 1067 6.30 34.73 15.15
N ALA A 1068 5.16 35.01 15.77
CA ALA A 1068 4.50 36.31 15.74
C ALA A 1068 5.43 37.51 15.95
N ASN A 1069 5.54 38.41 14.96
CA ASN A 1069 5.35 39.87 15.07
C ASN A 1069 5.89 40.69 13.88
N THR A 1070 5.26 40.63 12.69
CA THR A 1070 4.99 41.81 11.85
C THR A 1070 3.97 41.46 10.76
N LEU A 1071 3.03 42.37 10.50
CA LEU A 1071 1.80 42.04 9.76
C LEU A 1071 1.83 42.47 8.28
N GLU A 1072 3.00 42.41 7.64
CA GLU A 1072 3.19 42.64 6.20
C GLU A 1072 2.93 41.37 5.40
N TRP A 1073 1.65 41.07 5.17
CA TRP A 1073 1.21 39.96 4.32
C TRP A 1073 1.17 40.47 2.88
N ASN A 1074 2.00 39.91 1.99
CA ASN A 1074 2.04 40.28 0.58
C ASN A 1074 1.46 39.19 -0.34
N MET A 1075 0.47 38.43 0.14
CA MET A 1075 -0.08 37.20 -0.48
C MET A 1075 0.96 36.10 -0.79
N THR A 1076 2.20 36.24 -0.32
CA THR A 1076 3.23 35.20 -0.36
C THR A 1076 2.74 33.95 0.37
N PRO A 1077 2.79 32.76 -0.27
CA PRO A 1077 2.43 31.51 0.38
C PRO A 1077 3.17 31.29 1.70
N GLY A 1078 2.44 30.84 2.72
CA GLY A 1078 2.92 30.75 4.10
C GLY A 1078 1.88 30.14 5.02
N TRP A 1079 2.22 30.02 6.30
CA TRP A 1079 1.30 29.54 7.34
C TRP A 1079 1.55 30.27 8.66
N TRP A 1080 0.48 30.53 9.40
CA TRP A 1080 0.50 31.35 10.61
C TRP A 1080 -0.36 30.73 11.71
N ARG A 1081 -0.01 31.00 12.96
CA ARG A 1081 -0.87 30.80 14.14
C ARG A 1081 -1.34 32.15 14.63
N ASP A 1082 -2.64 32.29 14.84
CA ASP A 1082 -3.22 33.54 15.34
C ASP A 1082 -3.09 33.63 16.86
N ARG A 1083 -3.11 34.86 17.39
CA ARG A 1083 -3.09 35.12 18.85
C ARG A 1083 -4.36 34.58 19.52
N ASP A 1084 -5.47 34.54 18.78
CA ASP A 1084 -6.76 34.02 19.24
C ASP A 1084 -6.86 32.48 19.18
N GLY A 1085 -5.73 31.78 18.95
CA GLY A 1085 -5.66 30.31 19.02
C GLY A 1085 -6.05 29.58 17.73
N GLY A 1086 -6.29 30.29 16.63
CA GLY A 1086 -6.53 29.73 15.30
C GLY A 1086 -5.25 29.45 14.49
N CYS A 1087 -5.40 28.80 13.33
CA CYS A 1087 -4.31 28.66 12.36
C CYS A 1087 -4.80 28.85 10.91
N LEU A 1088 -3.99 29.51 10.08
CA LEU A 1088 -4.31 29.85 8.69
C LEU A 1088 -3.12 29.56 7.78
N GLY A 1089 -3.35 28.82 6.69
CA GLY A 1089 -2.36 28.55 5.65
C GLY A 1089 -2.82 29.16 4.33
N VAL A 1090 -1.88 29.72 3.56
CA VAL A 1090 -2.13 30.40 2.28
C VAL A 1090 -1.19 29.85 1.22
N THR A 1091 -1.74 29.59 0.03
CA THR A 1091 -1.09 28.94 -1.11
C THR A 1091 -1.56 29.58 -2.41
N ASP A 1092 -0.89 29.28 -3.53
CA ASP A 1092 -1.32 29.68 -4.88
C ASP A 1092 -2.74 29.19 -5.25
N ALA A 1093 -3.24 28.14 -4.58
CA ALA A 1093 -4.61 27.64 -4.77
C ALA A 1093 -5.66 28.41 -3.95
N GLY A 1094 -5.23 29.16 -2.92
CA GLY A 1094 -6.09 29.82 -1.95
C GLY A 1094 -5.66 29.57 -0.51
N ALA A 1095 -6.57 29.84 0.42
CA ALA A 1095 -6.35 29.76 1.86
C ALA A 1095 -7.27 28.74 2.54
N SER A 1096 -6.80 28.13 3.62
CA SER A 1096 -7.57 27.24 4.51
C SER A 1096 -7.11 27.40 5.95
N GLY A 1097 -8.04 27.42 6.89
CA GLY A 1097 -7.74 27.59 8.31
C GLY A 1097 -8.82 27.05 9.23
N VAL A 1098 -8.51 26.98 10.53
CA VAL A 1098 -9.46 26.64 11.58
C VAL A 1098 -9.29 27.55 12.79
N LEU A 1099 -10.40 27.76 13.51
CA LEU A 1099 -10.44 28.45 14.80
C LEU A 1099 -11.30 27.62 15.77
N ASP A 1100 -10.78 27.33 16.96
CA ASP A 1100 -11.60 26.82 18.06
C ASP A 1100 -12.51 27.93 18.56
N VAL A 1101 -13.82 27.67 18.54
CA VAL A 1101 -14.85 28.60 19.03
C VAL A 1101 -15.71 27.96 20.12
N THR A 1102 -15.26 26.82 20.69
CA THR A 1102 -16.01 26.05 21.70
C THR A 1102 -16.48 26.92 22.86
N GLN A 1103 -15.64 27.84 23.35
CA GLN A 1103 -15.99 28.75 24.45
C GLN A 1103 -17.19 29.66 24.17
N LEU A 1104 -17.44 30.03 22.90
CA LEU A 1104 -18.63 30.84 22.55
C LEU A 1104 -19.93 30.05 22.77
N PHE A 1105 -19.89 28.72 22.68
CA PHE A 1105 -21.06 27.83 22.73
C PHE A 1105 -21.21 27.08 24.07
N THR A 1106 -20.29 27.25 25.03
CA THR A 1106 -20.31 26.50 26.30
C THR A 1106 -19.98 27.36 27.52
N ASP A 1107 -20.94 27.52 28.44
CA ASP A 1107 -20.69 28.14 29.75
C ASP A 1107 -19.90 27.19 30.70
N ASN A 1108 -20.05 25.89 30.50
CA ASN A 1108 -19.36 24.83 31.27
C ASN A 1108 -18.07 24.37 30.58
N ALA A 1109 -16.99 25.13 30.74
CA ALA A 1109 -15.65 24.77 30.28
C ALA A 1109 -15.03 23.60 31.10
N ARG A 1110 -15.63 22.39 31.00
CA ARG A 1110 -15.06 21.12 31.49
C ARG A 1110 -14.45 20.25 30.39
N ALA A 1111 -14.07 20.85 29.26
CA ALA A 1111 -13.02 20.32 28.41
C ALA A 1111 -11.68 20.44 29.17
N THR A 1112 -11.38 19.46 30.03
CA THR A 1112 -10.22 19.42 30.95
C THR A 1112 -8.89 19.11 30.24
N GLY A 1113 -8.70 19.64 29.03
CA GLY A 1113 -7.51 19.47 28.22
C GLY A 1113 -7.32 20.67 27.28
N SER A 1114 -6.06 21.04 27.02
CA SER A 1114 -5.75 22.17 26.14
C SER A 1114 -6.19 21.89 24.70
N ILE A 1115 -7.08 22.72 24.16
CA ILE A 1115 -7.37 22.75 22.72
C ILE A 1115 -6.26 23.54 22.01
N ARG A 1116 -5.78 23.08 20.86
CA ARG A 1116 -4.74 23.75 20.07
C ARG A 1116 -5.01 23.63 18.57
N SER A 1117 -5.00 24.74 17.85
CA SER A 1117 -5.01 24.75 16.38
C SER A 1117 -3.59 24.59 15.83
N LEU A 1118 -3.39 23.63 14.93
CA LEU A 1118 -2.09 23.19 14.43
C LEU A 1118 -2.15 22.90 12.92
N PHE A 1119 -0.99 22.65 12.31
CA PHE A 1119 -0.88 22.14 10.94
C PHE A 1119 -0.38 20.71 10.94
N MET A 1120 -1.05 19.84 10.19
CA MET A 1120 -0.65 18.48 9.91
C MET A 1120 0.00 18.44 8.53
N LYS A 1121 1.21 17.91 8.44
CA LYS A 1121 1.79 17.47 7.17
C LYS A 1121 1.16 16.14 6.80
N ALA A 1122 0.30 16.12 5.77
CA ALA A 1122 -0.32 14.88 5.33
C ALA A 1122 0.70 13.99 4.61
N ASP A 1123 0.51 12.66 4.68
CA ASP A 1123 1.35 11.74 3.92
C ASP A 1123 1.22 12.03 2.40
N PRO A 1124 2.30 11.99 1.61
CA PRO A 1124 2.23 12.27 0.18
C PRO A 1124 1.25 11.33 -0.56
N ASN A 1125 0.55 11.90 -1.54
CA ASN A 1125 -0.49 11.28 -2.36
C ASN A 1125 -1.81 10.92 -1.61
N THR A 1126 -2.04 11.49 -0.44
CA THR A 1126 -3.34 11.42 0.26
C THR A 1126 -4.41 12.26 -0.46
N ASN A 1127 -4.15 13.54 -0.76
CA ASN A 1127 -5.09 14.42 -1.48
C ASN A 1127 -5.22 14.07 -2.98
N ILE A 1128 -6.42 14.16 -3.55
CA ILE A 1128 -6.69 13.76 -4.95
C ILE A 1128 -6.37 14.85 -6.00
N MET A 1129 -6.20 16.11 -5.58
CA MET A 1129 -5.90 17.26 -6.44
C MET A 1129 -4.39 17.55 -6.51
N VAL A 1130 -3.71 17.46 -5.37
CA VAL A 1130 -2.28 17.77 -5.23
C VAL A 1130 -1.57 16.66 -4.45
N SER A 1131 -0.32 16.37 -4.81
CA SER A 1131 0.42 15.22 -4.27
C SER A 1131 1.04 15.44 -2.88
N ARG A 1132 1.08 16.69 -2.40
CA ARG A 1132 1.55 17.07 -1.06
C ARG A 1132 0.65 18.15 -0.47
N THR A 1133 0.22 17.98 0.77
CA THR A 1133 -0.71 18.90 1.43
C THR A 1133 -0.40 19.14 2.90
N ILE A 1134 -0.79 20.34 3.35
CA ILE A 1134 -0.97 20.66 4.75
C ILE A 1134 -2.46 20.72 5.08
N ILE A 1135 -2.81 20.35 6.32
CA ILE A 1135 -4.18 20.37 6.82
C ILE A 1135 -4.20 21.17 8.13
N PRO A 1136 -4.91 22.31 8.21
CA PRO A 1136 -5.18 22.99 9.47
C PRO A 1136 -6.16 22.17 10.31
N TYR A 1137 -5.90 21.99 11.61
CA TYR A 1137 -6.78 21.22 12.48
C TYR A 1137 -6.78 21.69 13.93
N SER A 1138 -7.92 21.57 14.59
CA SER A 1138 -8.08 21.78 16.03
C SER A 1138 -7.94 20.43 16.75
N HIS A 1139 -7.01 20.36 17.70
CA HIS A 1139 -6.78 19.18 18.54
C HIS A 1139 -7.30 19.42 19.94
N ALA A 1140 -8.29 18.62 20.37
CA ALA A 1140 -8.78 18.57 21.74
C ALA A 1140 -8.48 17.20 22.39
N VAL A 1141 -8.32 17.19 23.72
CA VAL A 1141 -8.24 15.96 24.53
C VAL A 1141 -9.32 16.01 25.59
N LEU A 1142 -10.37 15.20 25.40
CA LEU A 1142 -11.51 15.12 26.30
C LEU A 1142 -11.21 14.08 27.38
N SER A 1143 -11.16 14.49 28.66
CA SER A 1143 -11.09 13.55 29.79
C SER A 1143 -12.50 13.33 30.33
N ILE A 1144 -12.95 12.08 30.37
CA ILE A 1144 -14.28 11.73 30.88
C ILE A 1144 -14.15 11.30 32.34
N SER A 1145 -14.90 11.96 33.22
CA SER A 1145 -14.93 11.66 34.65
C SER A 1145 -16.36 11.80 35.17
N TYR A 1146 -16.98 10.68 35.55
CA TYR A 1146 -18.24 10.68 36.28
C TYR A 1146 -17.98 10.96 37.76
N PRO A 1147 -18.69 11.90 38.40
CA PRO A 1147 -18.78 11.91 39.85
C PRO A 1147 -19.54 10.67 40.30
N LYS A 1148 -18.91 9.81 41.10
CA LYS A 1148 -19.64 8.80 41.88
C LYS A 1148 -20.38 9.52 43.01
N ILE A 1149 -21.59 9.98 42.71
CA ILE A 1149 -22.55 10.34 43.76
C ILE A 1149 -23.04 9.01 44.33
N ILE A 1150 -22.65 8.75 45.58
CA ILE A 1150 -23.26 7.72 46.41
C ILE A 1150 -24.34 8.44 47.21
N ASP A 1151 -25.54 8.50 46.65
CA ASP A 1151 -26.76 8.73 47.42
C ASP A 1151 -27.52 7.40 47.40
N ASP A 1152 -27.75 6.84 48.58
CA ASP A 1152 -28.78 5.81 48.76
C ASP A 1152 -30.16 6.47 48.51
N ASP A 1153 -31.14 5.66 48.10
CA ASP A 1153 -32.54 6.04 47.90
C ASP A 1153 -32.84 7.08 46.80
N THR A 1154 -32.66 6.72 45.53
CA THR A 1154 -33.68 6.98 44.47
C THR A 1154 -33.42 6.22 43.15
N GLU A 1155 -34.35 5.36 42.75
CA GLU A 1155 -34.38 4.78 41.39
C GLU A 1155 -34.81 5.82 40.34
N SER A 1156 -33.91 6.71 39.91
CA SER A 1156 -33.85 7.22 38.52
C SER A 1156 -32.80 8.32 38.33
N CYS A 1157 -31.59 7.95 37.90
CA CYS A 1157 -30.60 8.94 37.45
C CYS A 1157 -29.87 8.53 36.16
N SER A 1158 -30.57 8.61 35.02
CA SER A 1158 -29.92 8.58 33.70
C SER A 1158 -29.37 9.97 33.33
N SER A 1159 -28.49 10.51 34.17
CA SER A 1159 -27.84 11.82 33.98
C SER A 1159 -26.84 11.78 32.81
N LYS A 1160 -27.35 11.80 31.58
CA LYS A 1160 -26.54 11.84 30.35
C LYS A 1160 -25.62 13.05 30.38
N THR A 1161 -24.32 12.80 30.48
CA THR A 1161 -23.32 13.86 30.36
C THR A 1161 -23.13 14.21 28.88
N SER A 1162 -23.08 15.49 28.56
CA SER A 1162 -22.74 15.98 27.22
C SER A 1162 -21.48 16.84 27.26
N ILE A 1163 -20.63 16.70 26.24
CA ILE A 1163 -19.46 17.54 26.00
C ILE A 1163 -19.58 18.12 24.60
N TRP A 1164 -19.21 19.38 24.44
CA TRP A 1164 -19.29 20.11 23.18
C TRP A 1164 -17.91 20.47 22.66
N LEU A 1165 -17.76 20.43 21.33
CA LEU A 1165 -16.68 21.07 20.59
C LEU A 1165 -17.30 21.89 19.46
N ALA A 1166 -16.79 23.09 19.21
CA ALA A 1166 -17.22 23.93 18.08
C ALA A 1166 -16.02 24.51 17.34
N THR A 1167 -16.00 24.33 16.02
CA THR A 1167 -14.89 24.72 15.14
C THR A 1167 -15.41 25.65 14.04
N GLY A 1168 -14.87 26.86 13.96
CA GLY A 1168 -14.95 27.68 12.76
C GLY A 1168 -13.94 27.15 11.74
N VAL A 1169 -14.38 26.88 10.52
CA VAL A 1169 -13.50 26.46 9.43
C VAL A 1169 -13.55 27.50 8.33
N PHE A 1170 -12.37 27.94 7.90
CA PHE A 1170 -12.19 28.96 6.88
C PHE A 1170 -11.67 28.36 5.59
N ALA A 1171 -12.18 28.83 4.46
CA ALA A 1171 -11.63 28.54 3.15
C ALA A 1171 -11.96 29.64 2.15
N VAL A 1172 -10.97 29.99 1.32
CA VAL A 1172 -11.09 30.99 0.26
C VAL A 1172 -10.25 30.56 -0.93
N THR A 1173 -10.79 30.61 -2.15
CA THR A 1173 -10.06 30.29 -3.38
C THR A 1173 -9.19 31.46 -3.85
N HIS A 1174 -8.06 31.19 -4.51
CA HIS A 1174 -7.22 32.25 -5.07
C HIS A 1174 -7.97 33.16 -6.07
N SER A 1175 -8.95 32.63 -6.80
CA SER A 1175 -9.76 33.41 -7.76
C SER A 1175 -10.69 34.44 -7.12
N SER A 1176 -10.98 34.35 -5.82
CA SER A 1176 -12.00 35.17 -5.16
C SER A 1176 -11.44 36.38 -4.39
N THR A 1177 -10.22 36.29 -3.84
CA THR A 1177 -9.49 37.38 -3.19
C THR A 1177 -8.43 38.00 -4.11
N ARG A 1178 -8.42 39.33 -4.22
CA ARG A 1178 -7.51 40.09 -5.08
C ARG A 1178 -6.38 40.78 -4.32
N THR A 1179 -6.51 40.94 -3.00
CA THR A 1179 -5.51 41.59 -2.16
C THR A 1179 -5.29 40.85 -0.83
N PRO A 1180 -4.09 40.96 -0.22
CA PRO A 1180 -3.86 40.43 1.13
C PRO A 1180 -4.74 41.10 2.18
N GLU A 1181 -5.11 42.37 1.99
CA GLU A 1181 -6.01 43.13 2.86
C GLU A 1181 -7.42 42.54 2.88
N GLU A 1182 -7.97 42.15 1.71
CA GLU A 1182 -9.24 41.44 1.62
C GLU A 1182 -9.19 40.11 2.39
N LEU A 1183 -8.17 39.29 2.17
CA LEU A 1183 -8.03 37.98 2.85
C LEU A 1183 -7.93 38.13 4.38
N ARG A 1184 -7.12 39.10 4.86
CA ARG A 1184 -7.06 39.42 6.30
C ARG A 1184 -8.41 39.87 6.86
N LYS A 1185 -9.18 40.65 6.10
CA LYS A 1185 -10.52 41.11 6.49
C LYS A 1185 -11.52 39.96 6.59
N LEU A 1186 -11.49 39.01 5.65
CA LEU A 1186 -12.31 37.79 5.68
C LEU A 1186 -11.97 36.90 6.88
N TRP A 1187 -10.68 36.70 7.17
CA TRP A 1187 -10.24 35.93 8.34
C TRP A 1187 -10.69 36.58 9.66
N ARG A 1188 -10.55 37.91 9.80
CA ARG A 1188 -10.90 38.65 11.03
C ARG A 1188 -12.40 38.90 11.26
N ALA A 1189 -13.27 38.51 10.33
CA ALA A 1189 -14.71 38.83 10.41
C ALA A 1189 -15.51 38.05 11.49
N LEU A 1190 -14.87 37.12 12.22
CA LEU A 1190 -15.56 36.02 12.90
C LEU A 1190 -16.08 36.25 14.34
N PRO A 1191 -15.33 36.85 15.28
CA PRO A 1191 -15.60 36.65 16.72
C PRO A 1191 -17.00 37.05 17.21
N ASP A 1192 -17.49 38.23 16.84
CA ASP A 1192 -18.72 38.79 17.42
C ASP A 1192 -20.01 38.16 16.87
N GLN A 1193 -19.96 37.56 15.67
CA GLN A 1193 -21.16 37.13 14.96
C GLN A 1193 -21.63 35.73 15.37
N PHE A 1194 -20.72 34.84 15.76
CA PHE A 1194 -21.05 33.47 16.16
C PHE A 1194 -21.90 33.39 17.45
N VAL A 1195 -21.88 34.43 18.28
CA VAL A 1195 -22.78 34.54 19.45
C VAL A 1195 -24.25 34.59 19.02
N GLN A 1196 -24.57 35.27 17.91
CA GLN A 1196 -25.95 35.32 17.38
C GLN A 1196 -26.41 33.95 16.86
N VAL A 1197 -25.48 33.17 16.31
CA VAL A 1197 -25.72 31.80 15.83
C VAL A 1197 -26.08 30.88 16.99
N ARG A 1198 -25.42 31.01 18.14
CA ARG A 1198 -25.74 30.23 19.34
C ARG A 1198 -27.20 30.37 19.73
N GLU A 1199 -27.68 31.61 19.87
CA GLU A 1199 -29.07 31.86 20.28
C GLU A 1199 -30.07 31.37 19.20
N LYS A 1200 -29.77 31.58 17.91
CA LYS A 1200 -30.61 31.06 16.81
C LYS A 1200 -30.63 29.52 16.74
N LEU A 1201 -29.53 28.86 17.07
CA LEU A 1201 -29.46 27.40 17.16
C LEU A 1201 -30.21 26.86 18.40
N ARG A 1202 -30.26 27.59 19.53
CA ARG A 1202 -31.12 27.26 20.67
C ARG A 1202 -32.60 27.27 20.26
N GLU A 1203 -33.04 28.34 19.57
CA GLU A 1203 -34.41 28.48 19.07
C GLU A 1203 -34.83 27.32 18.14
N VAL A 1204 -33.99 26.97 17.14
CA VAL A 1204 -34.40 26.07 16.05
C VAL A 1204 -34.08 24.60 16.29
N ALA A 1205 -33.04 24.28 17.06
CA ALA A 1205 -32.57 22.90 17.25
C ALA A 1205 -32.72 22.38 18.70
N GLY A 1206 -33.34 23.17 19.59
CA GLY A 1206 -33.64 22.78 20.97
C GLY A 1206 -32.40 22.57 21.84
N TYR A 1207 -31.28 23.21 21.48
CA TYR A 1207 -30.10 23.25 22.34
C TYR A 1207 -30.41 24.05 23.61
N ARG A 1208 -29.94 23.56 24.76
CA ARG A 1208 -29.98 24.27 26.05
C ARG A 1208 -28.64 24.95 26.25
#